data_AF-H9GCY6-F1
#
_entry.id   AF-H9GCY6-F1
#
_cell.length_a   1.000
_cell.length_b   1.000
_cell.length_c   1.000
_cell.angle_alpha   90.00
_cell.angle_beta   90.00
_cell.angle_gamma   90.00
#
_symmetry.space_group_name_H-M   'P 1'
#
loop_
_entity.id
_entity.type
_entity.pdbx_description
1 polymer ?
#
loop_
_entity_poly.entity_id
_entity_poly.type
_entity_poly.pdbx_seq_one_letter_code
_entity_poly.pdbx_strand_id
1 'polypeptide(L)'
;MAELPGTDRTLDLSRSNGRFTISTLISTEDSGRGPYVQGDTAVYDTSQGNHLTHNNTFYLRTFGYNTVDVVPTYENYANTKISGECKKARPTLADLHSFLKVRSHDSFSQGGIDDATIDGDKKPEGEPVRFGWVKGVMIRCMLNIWGVILYLRLPWITAQAGIALTWVIILMSVTVTTITGLSISAISTNGKVKSGGTYFLISRSLGPELGGSIGLIFAFANAVAVAMHTVGFAETVRDLLLEYDSTIVDPTNDIRIVGIITVTVLLGVSLAGMEWEAKAQVLFFIVIMISFINYLVGTVIPASQEKQAKGFFSYRGDIFAQNFVPNWRGPDGSFFGLFSIFFPSATGILAGANISGDLKDPAVAIPKGTLMAIFWTTISYLVLSATIGSCVIRDASGNVNDTLTVDSMGCEGIACGLGWNFTECAQSQSCRYGLINHYQAMSMVSGFAPLITAGIFGATLSSALACLVSAPKVFQCLCKDQLYPAIGFFGKGYGKNNEPIRGYVLTYFIAVGFILIAELNAIAPIISNFFLCSYALINFSCFHASITNSPGWRPSFRYYSKWAALFGAVISVVIMFLLTWWAALIAIGIVVFLLGYVLYKKPVVNWGSSVQAGSYNMALNYSVGLNEVDDHIKNYRPQCLVLTGPPNFRPALVDFVGTFTKNVSLMICGNVLVLRLASKGHVKWLTKRKIKAFYTEVLAEDLRAGVQILMQASGLGRMKPNILVLGFKKNWQSAHPQTVEEYVGILHLSELSKVLNLIPK
;
A
#
# COMPACT_ATOMS: atom_id res chain seq x y z
N MET A 1 83.84 -39.93 -24.93
CA MET A 1 82.93 -40.70 -24.06
C MET A 1 81.74 -39.81 -23.79
N ALA A 2 80.80 -39.76 -24.74
CA ALA A 2 79.64 -40.66 -24.87
C ALA A 2 78.49 -40.19 -23.94
N GLU A 3 77.22 -40.16 -24.28
CA GLU A 3 76.41 -40.03 -25.52
C GLU A 3 74.94 -40.01 -25.00
N LEU A 4 73.99 -39.46 -25.77
CA LEU A 4 72.55 -39.42 -25.46
C LEU A 4 71.89 -40.83 -25.42
N PRO A 5 70.61 -40.93 -24.98
CA PRO A 5 69.53 -40.91 -25.98
C PRO A 5 68.32 -40.06 -25.58
N GLY A 6 67.64 -39.49 -26.57
CA GLY A 6 66.32 -38.87 -26.45
C GLY A 6 65.20 -39.76 -27.00
N THR A 7 63.94 -39.40 -26.71
CA THR A 7 62.79 -39.51 -27.64
C THR A 7 61.57 -38.73 -27.11
N ASP A 8 61.05 -37.92 -28.02
CA ASP A 8 59.81 -37.13 -28.14
C ASP A 8 58.58 -37.40 -27.26
N ARG A 9 57.93 -36.30 -26.83
CA ARG A 9 56.49 -36.07 -27.06
C ARG A 9 56.18 -34.57 -27.14
N THR A 10 55.58 -34.22 -28.27
CA THR A 10 55.14 -32.90 -28.76
C THR A 10 54.18 -32.18 -27.81
N LEU A 11 54.52 -30.94 -27.44
CA LEU A 11 53.65 -29.97 -26.77
C LEU A 11 53.24 -28.92 -27.81
N ASP A 12 52.02 -29.03 -28.34
CA ASP A 12 51.45 -28.03 -29.23
C ASP A 12 50.95 -26.82 -28.42
N LEU A 13 51.65 -25.70 -28.61
CA LEU A 13 51.17 -24.35 -28.33
C LEU A 13 50.17 -23.96 -29.43
N SER A 14 48.89 -23.74 -29.10
CA SER A 14 48.12 -22.71 -29.79
C SER A 14 46.94 -22.14 -28.99
N ARG A 15 47.02 -20.83 -28.76
CA ARG A 15 45.94 -19.82 -28.70
C ARG A 15 44.89 -19.92 -27.59
N SER A 16 45.19 -19.28 -26.46
CA SER A 16 44.19 -18.52 -25.70
C SER A 16 43.94 -17.17 -26.39
N ASN A 17 42.89 -17.07 -27.19
CA ASN A 17 42.31 -15.80 -27.60
C ASN A 17 40.86 -15.78 -27.12
N GLY A 18 40.63 -15.14 -25.98
CA GLY A 18 39.29 -14.81 -25.50
C GLY A 18 38.63 -13.82 -26.46
N ARG A 19 37.71 -14.31 -27.28
CA ARG A 19 36.74 -13.48 -28.01
C ARG A 19 35.37 -13.73 -27.39
N PHE A 20 34.84 -12.74 -26.69
CA PHE A 20 33.41 -12.66 -26.40
C PHE A 20 32.68 -12.38 -27.71
N THR A 21 32.11 -13.41 -28.33
CA THR A 21 31.15 -13.27 -29.41
C THR A 21 29.75 -13.21 -28.83
N ILE A 22 29.11 -12.04 -28.91
CA ILE A 22 27.67 -11.86 -28.69
C ILE A 22 26.97 -12.30 -29.96
N SER A 23 26.35 -13.48 -29.94
CA SER A 23 25.39 -13.90 -30.97
C SER A 23 23.99 -13.53 -30.50
N THR A 24 23.47 -12.41 -30.99
CA THR A 24 22.05 -12.05 -30.98
C THR A 24 21.27 -13.08 -31.79
N LEU A 25 20.35 -13.81 -31.16
CA LEU A 25 19.34 -14.59 -31.88
C LEU A 25 18.02 -13.82 -31.91
N ILE A 26 17.73 -13.36 -33.12
CA ILE A 26 16.46 -12.84 -33.60
C ILE A 26 15.48 -14.02 -33.73
N SER A 27 14.25 -13.85 -33.26
CA SER A 27 13.13 -14.77 -33.51
C SER A 27 12.77 -14.83 -35.00
N THR A 28 12.58 -16.04 -35.53
CA THR A 28 11.61 -16.29 -36.61
C THR A 28 11.10 -17.72 -36.55
N GLU A 29 9.82 -17.85 -36.86
CA GLU A 29 8.97 -19.05 -36.89
C GLU A 29 9.42 -20.10 -37.92
N ASP A 30 8.87 -21.30 -37.71
CA ASP A 30 8.16 -22.11 -38.71
C ASP A 30 8.70 -23.50 -39.12
N SER A 31 7.79 -24.48 -38.96
CA SER A 31 7.50 -25.73 -39.71
C SER A 31 8.57 -26.78 -40.10
N GLY A 32 8.31 -28.04 -39.71
CA GLY A 32 8.22 -29.16 -40.67
C GLY A 32 9.19 -30.36 -40.59
N ARG A 33 8.63 -31.54 -40.22
CA ARG A 33 8.93 -32.93 -40.66
C ARG A 33 10.22 -33.65 -40.17
N GLY A 34 10.04 -34.85 -39.57
CA GLY A 34 11.06 -35.88 -39.25
C GLY A 34 11.45 -36.76 -40.46
N PRO A 35 11.78 -38.08 -40.33
CA PRO A 35 11.92 -38.98 -39.14
C PRO A 35 13.10 -40.01 -39.20
N TYR A 36 13.08 -41.02 -38.29
CA TYR A 36 13.85 -42.31 -38.19
C TYR A 36 15.16 -42.28 -37.36
N VAL A 37 15.48 -43.17 -36.38
CA VAL A 37 15.31 -44.64 -36.13
C VAL A 37 15.40 -44.88 -34.58
N GLN A 38 14.46 -45.49 -33.82
CA GLN A 38 14.19 -46.92 -33.41
C GLN A 38 15.39 -47.65 -32.72
N GLY A 39 15.33 -48.41 -31.60
CA GLY A 39 14.37 -48.84 -30.56
C GLY A 39 15.10 -48.87 -29.18
N ASP A 40 14.64 -49.35 -28.03
CA ASP A 40 13.68 -50.40 -27.68
C ASP A 40 13.14 -50.23 -26.24
N THR A 41 11.96 -50.83 -26.03
CA THR A 41 11.33 -51.42 -24.82
C THR A 41 10.94 -50.59 -23.59
N ALA A 42 9.62 -50.67 -23.33
CA ALA A 42 8.81 -50.09 -22.28
C ALA A 42 8.96 -50.76 -20.90
N VAL A 43 8.60 -50.02 -19.84
CA VAL A 43 7.56 -50.44 -18.85
C VAL A 43 6.87 -49.18 -18.32
N TYR A 44 5.56 -49.07 -18.55
CA TYR A 44 4.66 -48.20 -17.81
C TYR A 44 4.35 -48.89 -16.48
N ASP A 45 4.51 -48.21 -15.36
CA ASP A 45 3.76 -48.55 -14.15
C ASP A 45 3.16 -47.30 -13.53
N THR A 46 1.85 -47.37 -13.36
CA THR A 46 0.99 -46.27 -12.88
C THR A 46 0.42 -46.73 -11.56
N SER A 47 0.88 -46.14 -10.45
CA SER A 47 0.08 -45.83 -9.25
C SER A 47 0.98 -45.73 -8.00
N GLN A 48 1.06 -44.53 -7.44
CA GLN A 48 0.75 -44.23 -6.04
C GLN A 48 1.24 -42.82 -5.72
N GLY A 49 0.29 -41.95 -5.38
CA GLY A 49 0.59 -40.67 -4.78
C GLY A 49 1.03 -40.85 -3.33
N ASN A 50 2.03 -40.09 -2.91
CA ASN A 50 1.97 -39.28 -1.70
C ASN A 50 3.25 -38.46 -1.50
N HIS A 51 3.05 -37.20 -1.10
CA HIS A 51 3.99 -36.34 -0.37
C HIS A 51 5.37 -36.03 -1.00
N LEU A 52 5.43 -34.91 -1.73
CA LEU A 52 6.65 -34.09 -1.82
C LEU A 52 6.40 -32.72 -1.21
N THR A 53 6.92 -32.58 0.00
CA THR A 53 7.01 -31.38 0.81
C THR A 53 8.02 -30.39 0.22
N HIS A 54 7.73 -29.10 0.44
CA HIS A 54 8.57 -27.92 0.19
C HIS A 54 10.09 -28.16 0.32
N ASN A 55 10.88 -27.93 -0.74
CA ASN A 55 12.26 -27.41 -0.62
C ASN A 55 12.99 -27.02 -1.94
N ASN A 56 12.30 -26.57 -3.00
CA ASN A 56 12.97 -26.13 -4.23
C ASN A 56 12.87 -24.60 -4.45
N THR A 57 13.78 -23.86 -3.80
CA THR A 57 14.23 -22.52 -4.25
C THR A 57 15.60 -22.59 -4.90
N PHE A 58 15.87 -23.61 -5.71
CA PHE A 58 17.00 -23.62 -6.62
C PHE A 58 16.45 -23.77 -8.05
N TYR A 59 17.02 -23.00 -8.97
CA TYR A 59 16.60 -22.77 -10.37
C TYR A 59 15.54 -21.68 -10.61
N LEU A 60 15.87 -20.41 -10.29
CA LEU A 60 15.24 -19.27 -10.98
C LEU A 60 16.10 -18.85 -12.17
N ARG A 61 15.60 -19.11 -13.39
CA ARG A 61 16.17 -18.61 -14.65
C ARG A 61 16.16 -17.08 -14.64
N THR A 62 17.34 -16.46 -14.60
CA THR A 62 17.48 -15.05 -14.98
C THR A 62 18.10 -15.03 -16.38
N PHE A 63 17.33 -14.58 -17.38
CA PHE A 63 17.74 -14.53 -18.80
C PHE A 63 18.26 -15.86 -19.39
N GLY A 64 17.62 -16.99 -19.07
CA GLY A 64 17.94 -18.27 -19.73
C GLY A 64 19.27 -18.91 -19.35
N TYR A 65 20.05 -18.31 -18.44
CA TYR A 65 21.29 -18.88 -17.91
C TYR A 65 21.13 -19.33 -16.46
N ASN A 66 21.80 -20.44 -16.11
CA ASN A 66 21.93 -20.91 -14.74
C ASN A 66 23.00 -20.05 -14.04
N THR A 67 22.60 -19.10 -13.21
CA THR A 67 23.55 -18.35 -12.38
C THR A 67 23.87 -19.16 -11.12
N VAL A 68 25.16 -19.45 -10.90
CA VAL A 68 25.68 -20.12 -9.70
C VAL A 68 25.67 -19.17 -8.47
N ASP A 69 25.49 -17.87 -8.71
CA ASP A 69 25.47 -16.85 -7.66
C ASP A 69 24.19 -16.88 -6.82
N VAL A 70 24.38 -16.80 -5.50
CA VAL A 70 23.28 -16.64 -4.55
C VAL A 70 22.63 -15.27 -4.74
N VAL A 71 21.32 -15.26 -4.95
CA VAL A 71 20.54 -14.02 -5.12
C VAL A 71 20.72 -13.12 -3.88
N PRO A 72 21.02 -11.82 -4.04
CA PRO A 72 21.16 -10.89 -2.92
C PRO A 72 19.91 -10.91 -2.03
N THR A 73 20.07 -11.32 -0.77
CA THR A 73 18.98 -11.34 0.20
C THR A 73 18.78 -9.95 0.79
N TYR A 74 17.55 -9.43 0.73
CA TYR A 74 17.18 -8.09 1.21
C TYR A 74 17.72 -7.74 2.60
N GLU A 75 17.76 -8.71 3.52
CA GLU A 75 18.18 -8.54 4.92
C GLU A 75 19.63 -8.05 5.07
N ASN A 76 20.49 -8.42 4.12
CA ASN A 76 21.90 -8.04 4.13
C ASN A 76 22.13 -6.61 3.62
N TYR A 77 21.10 -5.99 3.05
CA TYR A 77 21.14 -4.68 2.40
C TYR A 77 20.16 -3.66 3.02
N ALA A 78 19.23 -4.13 3.85
CA ALA A 78 18.25 -3.29 4.52
C ALA A 78 18.87 -2.53 5.71
N ASN A 79 18.66 -1.21 5.76
CA ASN A 79 19.06 -0.37 6.90
C ASN A 79 17.98 -0.32 8.01
N THR A 80 17.21 -1.39 8.20
CA THR A 80 16.14 -1.45 9.21
C THR A 80 16.66 -1.93 10.56
N LYS A 81 16.50 -1.11 11.60
CA LYS A 81 16.53 -1.58 13.00
C LYS A 81 15.15 -2.17 13.32
N ILE A 82 15.03 -3.49 13.36
CA ILE A 82 13.90 -4.16 14.02
C ILE A 82 14.34 -4.42 15.46
N SER A 83 13.48 -4.13 16.44
CA SER A 83 13.81 -4.33 17.85
C SER A 83 14.05 -5.82 18.11
N GLY A 84 15.29 -6.19 18.47
CA GLY A 84 15.69 -7.56 18.82
C GLY A 84 16.57 -8.30 17.81
N GLU A 85 16.72 -7.83 16.56
CA GLU A 85 17.58 -8.49 15.55
C GLU A 85 18.89 -7.72 15.33
N CYS A 86 20.03 -8.44 15.38
CA CYS A 86 21.33 -7.90 15.00
C CYS A 86 21.37 -7.59 13.50
N LYS A 87 21.96 -6.44 13.15
CA LYS A 87 22.15 -6.02 11.75
C LYS A 87 22.97 -7.08 11.00
N LYS A 88 22.36 -7.75 10.02
CA LYS A 88 23.12 -8.60 9.10
C LYS A 88 23.99 -7.71 8.21
N ALA A 89 25.30 -7.94 8.25
CA ALA A 89 26.24 -7.22 7.41
C ALA A 89 26.07 -7.63 5.95
N ARG A 90 26.51 -6.77 5.03
CA ARG A 90 26.61 -7.14 3.62
C ARG A 90 27.56 -8.34 3.53
N PRO A 91 27.14 -9.48 2.96
CA PRO A 91 27.98 -10.66 2.87
C PRO A 91 29.19 -10.33 2.02
N THR A 92 30.34 -10.77 2.47
CA THR A 92 31.57 -10.69 1.68
C THR A 92 31.52 -11.72 0.56
N LEU A 93 32.36 -11.56 -0.46
CA LEU A 93 32.52 -12.57 -1.50
C LEU A 93 32.93 -13.92 -0.89
N ALA A 94 33.76 -13.89 0.17
CA ALA A 94 34.17 -15.08 0.91
C ALA A 94 32.98 -15.75 1.63
N ASP A 95 32.05 -14.98 2.19
CA ASP A 95 30.82 -15.52 2.81
C ASP A 95 29.90 -16.17 1.76
N LEU A 96 29.82 -15.61 0.55
CA LEU A 96 29.04 -16.19 -0.55
C LEU A 96 29.67 -17.50 -1.07
N HIS A 97 31.01 -17.56 -1.12
CA HIS A 97 31.74 -18.76 -1.53
C HIS A 97 31.79 -19.83 -0.43
N SER A 98 31.75 -19.45 0.85
CA SER A 98 31.73 -20.42 1.95
C SER A 98 30.42 -21.20 2.00
N PHE A 99 29.27 -20.58 1.66
CA PHE A 99 28.00 -21.29 1.50
C PHE A 99 28.05 -22.39 0.42
N LEU A 100 28.81 -22.19 -0.64
CA LEU A 100 29.07 -23.22 -1.66
C LEU A 100 29.98 -24.32 -1.10
N LYS A 101 30.99 -23.95 -0.30
CA LYS A 101 32.00 -24.88 0.25
C LYS A 101 31.48 -25.76 1.39
N VAL A 102 30.62 -25.24 2.25
CA VAL A 102 30.01 -25.99 3.37
C VAL A 102 29.14 -27.14 2.85
N ARG A 103 28.50 -27.00 1.70
CA ARG A 103 27.72 -28.09 1.08
C ARG A 103 28.55 -29.08 0.24
N SER A 104 29.77 -28.72 -0.16
CA SER A 104 30.66 -29.66 -0.86
C SER A 104 31.33 -30.66 0.09
N HIS A 105 31.35 -30.41 1.40
CA HIS A 105 31.97 -31.29 2.39
C HIS A 105 31.01 -32.31 3.05
N ASP A 106 29.69 -32.16 2.90
CA ASP A 106 28.70 -33.07 3.50
C ASP A 106 28.40 -34.32 2.66
N SER A 107 29.32 -34.73 1.78
CA SER A 107 29.14 -35.94 0.97
C SER A 107 30.33 -36.88 0.95
N PHE A 108 31.22 -36.88 1.95
CA PHE A 108 32.14 -38.00 2.21
C PHE A 108 32.83 -37.85 3.59
N SER A 109 32.40 -38.60 4.61
CA SER A 109 33.27 -39.33 5.56
C SER A 109 32.49 -39.86 6.76
N GLN A 110 32.82 -41.08 7.14
CA GLN A 110 32.16 -41.97 8.10
C GLN A 110 33.01 -42.07 9.39
N GLY A 111 32.36 -42.12 10.56
CA GLY A 111 32.88 -42.73 11.79
C GLY A 111 33.66 -41.84 12.78
N GLY A 112 33.14 -41.73 14.02
CA GLY A 112 33.87 -41.19 15.17
C GLY A 112 32.93 -40.64 16.26
N ILE A 113 32.72 -41.43 17.32
CA ILE A 113 32.05 -41.05 18.56
C ILE A 113 32.96 -40.09 19.32
N ASP A 114 32.45 -38.96 19.81
CA ASP A 114 32.81 -38.41 21.12
C ASP A 114 31.76 -37.40 21.60
N ASP A 115 31.47 -37.53 22.89
CA ASP A 115 30.31 -37.08 23.65
C ASP A 115 30.46 -35.62 24.10
N ALA A 116 29.49 -34.76 23.78
CA ALA A 116 29.34 -33.44 24.39
C ALA A 116 27.88 -32.96 24.31
N THR A 117 27.14 -33.33 25.36
CA THR A 117 25.97 -32.62 25.92
C THR A 117 24.87 -32.23 24.92
N ILE A 118 23.88 -33.11 24.83
CA ILE A 118 22.53 -32.85 24.33
C ILE A 118 21.90 -31.76 25.22
N ASP A 119 22.03 -30.50 24.83
CA ASP A 119 21.12 -29.46 25.32
C ASP A 119 19.85 -29.54 24.48
N GLY A 120 18.75 -29.77 25.19
CA GLY A 120 17.48 -30.22 24.63
C GLY A 120 17.00 -29.39 23.45
N ASP A 121 16.48 -30.12 22.47
CA ASP A 121 15.73 -29.65 21.32
C ASP A 121 14.52 -28.83 21.80
N LYS A 122 14.74 -27.55 22.12
CA LYS A 122 13.67 -26.57 22.28
C LYS A 122 13.09 -26.36 20.89
N LYS A 123 12.03 -27.13 20.60
CA LYS A 123 11.01 -26.73 19.61
C LYS A 123 10.82 -25.22 19.75
N PRO A 124 10.93 -24.41 18.68
CA PRO A 124 10.63 -23.00 18.77
C PRO A 124 9.22 -22.87 19.35
N GLU A 125 9.11 -22.15 20.47
CA GLU A 125 7.87 -21.87 21.16
C GLU A 125 6.82 -21.39 20.15
N GLY A 126 5.61 -21.94 20.28
CA GLY A 126 4.59 -22.02 19.23
C GLY A 126 4.46 -20.78 18.36
N GLU A 127 4.66 -20.95 17.04
CA GLU A 127 4.22 -19.95 16.08
C GLU A 127 2.71 -19.70 16.27
N PRO A 128 2.27 -18.44 16.39
CA PRO A 128 0.85 -18.13 16.49
C PRO A 128 0.11 -18.67 15.26
N VAL A 129 -1.09 -19.21 15.47
CA VAL A 129 -1.93 -19.79 14.42
C VAL A 129 -2.21 -18.72 13.36
N ARG A 130 -1.53 -18.79 12.21
CA ARG A 130 -1.70 -17.82 11.12
C ARG A 130 -3.00 -18.05 10.37
N PHE A 131 -3.70 -16.98 10.03
CA PHE A 131 -4.98 -17.05 9.35
C PHE A 131 -4.83 -17.31 7.84
N GLY A 132 -5.79 -18.05 7.27
CA GLY A 132 -5.96 -18.20 5.83
C GLY A 132 -6.68 -17.01 5.19
N TRP A 133 -6.82 -17.02 3.86
CA TRP A 133 -7.40 -15.89 3.11
C TRP A 133 -8.89 -15.66 3.39
N VAL A 134 -9.67 -16.72 3.63
CA VAL A 134 -11.12 -16.62 3.94
C VAL A 134 -11.33 -15.94 5.28
N LYS A 135 -10.79 -16.54 6.36
CA LYS A 135 -10.98 -16.04 7.73
C LYS A 135 -10.23 -14.75 8.00
N GLY A 136 -9.00 -14.62 7.49
CA GLY A 136 -8.14 -13.48 7.77
C GLY A 136 -8.44 -12.24 6.93
N VAL A 137 -8.83 -12.41 5.66
CA VAL A 137 -9.01 -11.29 4.74
C VAL A 137 -10.47 -11.13 4.33
N MET A 138 -11.08 -12.15 3.72
CA MET A 138 -12.41 -12.03 3.12
C MET A 138 -13.48 -11.67 4.17
N ILE A 139 -13.59 -12.44 5.26
CA ILE A 139 -14.58 -12.19 6.32
C ILE A 139 -14.35 -10.82 6.97
N ARG A 140 -13.10 -10.45 7.26
CA ARG A 140 -12.77 -9.14 7.84
C ARG A 140 -13.16 -7.98 6.91
N CYS A 141 -12.87 -8.09 5.62
CA CYS A 141 -13.28 -7.07 4.64
C CYS A 141 -14.80 -7.01 4.51
N MET A 142 -15.51 -8.15 4.48
CA MET A 142 -16.98 -8.17 4.40
C MET A 142 -17.63 -7.52 5.62
N LEU A 143 -17.15 -7.81 6.82
CA LEU A 143 -17.63 -7.18 8.06
C LEU A 143 -17.46 -5.67 8.08
N ASN A 144 -16.34 -5.15 7.57
CA ASN A 144 -16.10 -3.71 7.52
C ASN A 144 -16.80 -2.99 6.36
N ILE A 145 -17.21 -3.72 5.32
CA ILE A 145 -18.03 -3.18 4.23
C ILE A 145 -19.51 -3.16 4.67
N TRP A 146 -20.00 -4.26 5.25
CA TRP A 146 -21.34 -4.35 5.84
C TRP A 146 -21.45 -3.56 7.14
N GLY A 147 -21.63 -2.25 7.02
CA GLY A 147 -21.87 -1.34 8.13
C GLY A 147 -23.35 -0.98 8.33
N VAL A 148 -23.56 0.06 9.16
CA VAL A 148 -24.89 0.63 9.46
C VAL A 148 -25.69 0.99 8.21
N ILE A 149 -25.01 1.52 7.19
CA ILE A 149 -25.63 2.06 5.97
C ILE A 149 -26.44 0.98 5.25
N LEU A 150 -26.00 -0.28 5.28
CA LEU A 150 -26.71 -1.39 4.64
C LEU A 150 -28.13 -1.54 5.16
N TYR A 151 -28.32 -1.46 6.48
CA TYR A 151 -29.62 -1.71 7.10
C TYR A 151 -30.49 -0.46 7.21
N LEU A 152 -29.90 0.67 7.64
CA LEU A 152 -30.66 1.89 7.97
C LEU A 152 -30.81 2.87 6.81
N ARG A 153 -29.88 2.86 5.85
CA ARG A 153 -29.81 3.92 4.81
C ARG A 153 -29.99 3.39 3.40
N LEU A 154 -29.61 2.15 3.08
CA LEU A 154 -29.85 1.56 1.76
C LEU A 154 -31.35 1.59 1.35
N PRO A 155 -32.32 1.27 2.23
CA PRO A 155 -33.74 1.37 1.89
C PRO A 155 -34.12 2.80 1.53
N TRP A 156 -33.68 3.76 2.35
CA TRP A 156 -33.96 5.18 2.18
C TRP A 156 -33.33 5.75 0.90
N ILE A 157 -32.09 5.40 0.59
CA ILE A 157 -31.40 5.75 -0.66
C ILE A 157 -32.19 5.19 -1.86
N THR A 158 -32.70 3.96 -1.74
CA THR A 158 -33.51 3.31 -2.78
C THR A 158 -34.85 4.01 -2.99
N ALA A 159 -35.49 4.51 -1.93
CA ALA A 159 -36.73 5.28 -2.04
C ALA A 159 -36.54 6.60 -2.82
N GLN A 160 -35.46 7.31 -2.50
CA GLN A 160 -35.14 8.64 -3.01
C GLN A 160 -34.62 8.60 -4.45
N ALA A 161 -33.55 7.84 -4.69
CA ALA A 161 -32.93 7.73 -6.02
C ALA A 161 -33.73 6.83 -6.98
N GLY A 162 -34.55 5.92 -6.44
CA GLY A 162 -35.12 4.82 -7.20
C GLY A 162 -34.09 3.72 -7.48
N ILE A 163 -34.58 2.51 -7.80
CA ILE A 163 -33.76 1.29 -7.92
C ILE A 163 -32.61 1.47 -8.92
N ALA A 164 -32.89 2.06 -10.09
CA ALA A 164 -31.92 2.21 -11.17
C ALA A 164 -30.75 3.13 -10.78
N LEU A 165 -31.04 4.32 -10.23
CA LEU A 165 -29.97 5.24 -9.82
C LEU A 165 -29.26 4.76 -8.55
N THR A 166 -29.92 4.03 -7.65
CA THR A 166 -29.24 3.37 -6.54
C THR A 166 -28.21 2.36 -7.03
N TRP A 167 -28.53 1.56 -8.06
CA TRP A 167 -27.55 0.67 -8.68
C TRP A 167 -26.38 1.44 -9.31
N VAL A 168 -26.63 2.59 -9.95
CA VAL A 168 -25.55 3.46 -10.45
C VAL A 168 -24.65 3.97 -9.31
N ILE A 169 -25.23 4.40 -8.18
CA ILE A 169 -24.48 4.82 -6.98
C ILE A 169 -23.61 3.68 -6.44
N ILE A 170 -24.16 2.47 -6.35
CA ILE A 170 -23.45 1.26 -5.92
C ILE A 170 -22.29 0.96 -6.87
N LEU A 171 -22.56 0.87 -8.19
CA LEU A 171 -21.56 0.54 -9.20
C LEU A 171 -20.44 1.59 -9.30
N MET A 172 -20.77 2.87 -9.14
CA MET A 172 -19.77 3.94 -9.10
C MET A 172 -18.84 3.79 -7.90
N SER A 173 -19.40 3.50 -6.72
CA SER A 173 -18.61 3.25 -5.50
C SER A 173 -17.73 2.01 -5.64
N VAL A 174 -18.29 0.93 -6.18
CA VAL A 174 -17.59 -0.35 -6.42
C VAL A 174 -16.48 -0.19 -7.44
N THR A 175 -16.65 0.66 -8.46
CA THR A 175 -15.59 0.95 -9.43
C THR A 175 -14.37 1.57 -8.74
N VAL A 176 -14.59 2.58 -7.89
CA VAL A 176 -13.52 3.23 -7.11
C VAL A 176 -12.80 2.22 -6.20
N THR A 177 -13.56 1.40 -5.48
CA THR A 177 -13.00 0.46 -4.50
C THR A 177 -12.35 -0.75 -5.16
N THR A 178 -12.86 -1.21 -6.31
CA THR A 178 -12.25 -2.29 -7.10
C THR A 178 -10.91 -1.84 -7.66
N ILE A 179 -10.84 -0.66 -8.28
CA ILE A 179 -9.56 -0.13 -8.78
C ILE A 179 -8.55 0.02 -7.63
N THR A 180 -9.01 0.52 -6.48
CA THR A 180 -8.15 0.64 -5.30
C THR A 180 -7.73 -0.73 -4.76
N GLY A 181 -8.62 -1.73 -4.78
CA GLY A 181 -8.33 -3.12 -4.45
C GLY A 181 -7.28 -3.75 -5.37
N LEU A 182 -7.30 -3.43 -6.67
CA LEU A 182 -6.26 -3.85 -7.62
C LEU A 182 -4.91 -3.18 -7.30
N SER A 183 -4.91 -1.89 -6.95
CA SER A 183 -3.70 -1.16 -6.52
C SER A 183 -3.13 -1.75 -5.22
N ILE A 184 -3.97 -2.05 -4.23
CA ILE A 184 -3.56 -2.71 -2.98
C ILE A 184 -3.01 -4.11 -3.26
N SER A 185 -3.62 -4.84 -4.18
CA SER A 185 -3.14 -6.16 -4.61
C SER A 185 -1.75 -6.09 -5.25
N ALA A 186 -1.50 -5.05 -6.05
CA ALA A 186 -0.17 -4.76 -6.61
C ALA A 186 0.85 -4.43 -5.52
N ILE A 187 0.46 -3.63 -4.50
CA ILE A 187 1.31 -3.33 -3.34
C ILE A 187 1.62 -4.60 -2.54
N SER A 188 0.62 -5.45 -2.25
CA SER A 188 0.82 -6.67 -1.45
C SER A 188 1.65 -7.74 -2.15
N THR A 189 1.75 -7.68 -3.47
CA THR A 189 2.57 -8.60 -4.27
C THR A 189 3.95 -8.02 -4.62
N ASN A 190 4.24 -6.79 -4.17
CA ASN A 190 5.51 -6.13 -4.38
C ASN A 190 6.51 -6.50 -3.26
N GLY A 191 7.28 -7.56 -3.50
CA GLY A 191 8.32 -8.02 -2.57
C GLY A 191 7.79 -8.86 -1.40
N LYS A 192 8.63 -9.08 -0.38
CA LYS A 192 8.26 -9.87 0.81
C LYS A 192 7.47 -9.02 1.79
N VAL A 193 6.20 -9.37 1.99
CA VAL A 193 5.35 -8.78 3.03
C VAL A 193 5.81 -9.27 4.40
N LYS A 194 6.37 -8.38 5.21
CA LYS A 194 6.70 -8.64 6.62
C LYS A 194 5.56 -8.17 7.53
N SER A 195 5.52 -8.69 8.76
CA SER A 195 4.52 -8.34 9.77
C SER A 195 4.58 -6.85 10.14
N GLY A 196 3.57 -6.09 9.73
CA GLY A 196 3.50 -4.64 9.96
C GLY A 196 2.20 -3.93 9.52
N GLY A 197 1.23 -4.67 8.96
CA GLY A 197 -0.07 -4.13 8.54
C GLY A 197 -0.03 -3.30 7.25
N THR A 198 -1.15 -2.63 6.97
CA THR A 198 -1.38 -1.85 5.73
C THR A 198 -0.37 -0.73 5.55
N TYR A 199 -0.10 0.06 6.59
CA TYR A 199 0.84 1.16 6.47
C TYR A 199 2.26 0.69 6.15
N PHE A 200 2.70 -0.41 6.77
CA PHE A 200 4.02 -0.99 6.47
C PHE A 200 4.09 -1.48 5.02
N LEU A 201 3.03 -2.13 4.51
CA LEU A 201 2.95 -2.54 3.11
C LEU A 201 3.08 -1.35 2.14
N ILE A 202 2.37 -0.26 2.42
CA ILE A 202 2.34 0.95 1.59
C ILE A 202 3.69 1.69 1.65
N SER A 203 4.21 1.96 2.85
CA SER A 203 5.41 2.78 3.05
C SER A 203 6.68 2.13 2.50
N ARG A 204 6.76 0.80 2.54
CA ARG A 204 7.90 0.04 2.01
C ARG A 204 7.85 -0.16 0.51
N SER A 205 6.67 -0.15 -0.09
CA SER A 205 6.52 -0.29 -1.54
C SER A 205 6.65 1.05 -2.27
N LEU A 206 6.11 2.12 -1.69
CA LEU A 206 5.96 3.43 -2.36
C LEU A 206 6.98 4.47 -1.87
N GLY A 207 7.58 4.24 -0.71
CA GLY A 207 8.55 5.12 -0.07
C GLY A 207 7.96 5.94 1.09
N PRO A 208 8.84 6.59 1.89
CA PRO A 208 8.45 7.31 3.10
C PRO A 208 7.55 8.53 2.85
N GLU A 209 7.73 9.24 1.74
CA GLU A 209 7.01 10.48 1.42
C GLU A 209 5.51 10.22 1.20
N LEU A 210 5.20 9.30 0.29
CA LEU A 210 3.83 8.91 -0.03
C LEU A 210 3.22 8.06 1.09
N GLY A 211 3.98 7.11 1.63
CA GLY A 211 3.51 6.22 2.70
C GLY A 211 3.16 6.96 3.99
N GLY A 212 3.95 7.96 4.39
CA GLY A 212 3.69 8.76 5.59
C GLY A 212 2.39 9.57 5.51
N SER A 213 2.13 10.18 4.35
CA SER A 213 0.92 10.98 4.12
C SER A 213 -0.33 10.08 4.04
N ILE A 214 -0.26 8.97 3.30
CA ILE A 214 -1.35 7.98 3.21
C ILE A 214 -1.67 7.40 4.60
N GLY A 215 -0.65 7.02 5.37
CA GLY A 215 -0.82 6.44 6.69
C GLY A 215 -1.52 7.38 7.69
N LEU A 216 -1.17 8.67 7.68
CA LEU A 216 -1.79 9.64 8.59
C LEU A 216 -3.26 9.90 8.26
N ILE A 217 -3.57 10.12 6.97
CA ILE A 217 -4.95 10.36 6.51
C ILE A 217 -5.81 9.13 6.73
N PHE A 218 -5.29 7.94 6.44
CA PHE A 218 -5.99 6.68 6.67
C PHE A 218 -6.24 6.39 8.15
N ALA A 219 -5.29 6.70 9.04
CA ALA A 219 -5.50 6.58 10.48
C ALA A 219 -6.61 7.52 10.97
N PHE A 220 -6.62 8.76 10.48
CA PHE A 220 -7.67 9.73 10.79
C PHE A 220 -9.04 9.28 10.26
N ALA A 221 -9.11 8.82 9.01
CA ALA A 221 -10.34 8.31 8.40
C ALA A 221 -10.95 7.16 9.22
N ASN A 222 -10.13 6.20 9.65
CA ASN A 222 -10.58 5.11 10.53
C ASN A 222 -11.04 5.60 11.90
N ALA A 223 -10.38 6.61 12.49
CA ALA A 223 -10.80 7.18 13.77
C ALA A 223 -12.19 7.84 13.68
N VAL A 224 -12.47 8.57 12.60
CA VAL A 224 -13.80 9.15 12.36
C VAL A 224 -14.83 8.05 12.02
N ALA A 225 -14.43 6.99 11.31
CA ALA A 225 -15.31 5.85 11.02
C ALA A 225 -15.83 5.15 12.28
N VAL A 226 -15.02 5.06 13.35
CA VAL A 226 -15.50 4.56 14.65
C VAL A 226 -16.74 5.33 15.11
N ALA A 227 -16.70 6.66 15.04
CA ALA A 227 -17.83 7.50 15.44
C ALA A 227 -19.09 7.22 14.60
N MET A 228 -18.98 7.12 13.28
CA MET A 228 -20.12 6.83 12.41
C MET A 228 -20.77 5.48 12.73
N HIS A 229 -19.98 4.42 12.90
CA HIS A 229 -20.52 3.11 13.23
C HIS A 229 -21.17 3.09 14.62
N THR A 230 -20.58 3.78 15.59
CA THR A 230 -21.15 3.90 16.94
C THR A 230 -22.41 4.77 16.98
N VAL A 231 -22.47 5.88 16.23
CA VAL A 231 -23.69 6.70 16.09
C VAL A 231 -24.80 5.89 15.42
N GLY A 232 -24.48 5.09 14.41
CA GLY A 232 -25.43 4.18 13.76
C GLY A 232 -26.02 3.13 14.70
N PHE A 233 -25.18 2.57 15.59
CA PHE A 233 -25.65 1.69 16.67
C PHE A 233 -26.58 2.44 17.63
N ALA A 234 -26.17 3.63 18.08
CA ALA A 234 -26.92 4.44 19.03
C ALA A 234 -28.27 4.92 18.49
N GLU A 235 -28.36 5.24 17.19
CA GLU A 235 -29.63 5.56 16.50
C GLU A 235 -30.61 4.37 16.59
N THR A 236 -30.12 3.16 16.32
CA THR A 236 -30.95 1.94 16.40
C THR A 236 -31.42 1.67 17.83
N VAL A 237 -30.53 1.84 18.82
CA VAL A 237 -30.90 1.69 20.24
C VAL A 237 -31.93 2.74 20.66
N ARG A 238 -31.74 4.00 20.24
CA ARG A 238 -32.69 5.08 20.53
C ARG A 238 -34.08 4.80 19.95
N ASP A 239 -34.15 4.31 18.72
CA ASP A 239 -35.41 3.96 18.09
C ASP A 239 -36.14 2.82 18.82
N LEU A 240 -35.40 1.82 19.32
CA LEU A 240 -35.97 0.76 20.17
C LEU A 240 -36.47 1.32 21.51
N LEU A 241 -35.73 2.24 22.13
CA LEU A 241 -36.16 2.90 23.36
C LEU A 241 -37.46 3.70 23.17
N LEU A 242 -37.61 4.35 22.01
CA LEU A 242 -38.87 5.03 21.64
C LEU A 242 -40.02 4.05 21.42
N GLU A 243 -39.75 2.88 20.82
CA GLU A 243 -40.79 1.85 20.62
C GLU A 243 -41.31 1.27 21.93
N TYR A 244 -40.46 1.17 22.96
CA TYR A 244 -40.82 0.70 24.31
C TYR A 244 -41.13 1.81 25.32
N ASP A 245 -41.30 3.06 24.86
CA ASP A 245 -41.63 4.24 25.68
C ASP A 245 -40.66 4.46 26.88
N SER A 246 -39.38 4.20 26.65
CA SER A 246 -38.31 4.27 27.66
C SER A 246 -37.24 5.31 27.27
N THR A 247 -37.69 6.53 26.96
CA THR A 247 -36.79 7.66 26.64
C THR A 247 -35.98 8.06 27.87
N ILE A 248 -34.66 8.26 27.71
CA ILE A 248 -33.78 8.60 28.85
C ILE A 248 -33.82 10.11 29.11
N VAL A 249 -33.53 10.92 28.08
CA VAL A 249 -33.54 12.39 28.15
C VAL A 249 -34.23 12.99 26.92
N ASP A 250 -33.58 12.92 25.76
CA ASP A 250 -34.06 13.48 24.49
C ASP A 250 -33.55 12.62 23.33
N PRO A 251 -34.26 12.48 22.20
CA PRO A 251 -33.84 11.62 21.09
C PRO A 251 -32.43 11.86 20.55
N THR A 252 -31.95 13.11 20.55
CA THR A 252 -30.58 13.46 20.12
C THR A 252 -29.56 13.25 21.23
N ASN A 253 -29.90 13.57 22.47
CA ASN A 253 -29.00 13.40 23.61
C ASN A 253 -28.84 11.92 23.98
N ASP A 254 -29.86 11.10 23.76
CA ASP A 254 -29.84 9.66 23.95
C ASP A 254 -28.84 8.99 22.99
N ILE A 255 -28.77 9.45 21.73
CA ILE A 255 -27.76 9.00 20.77
C ILE A 255 -26.34 9.33 21.28
N ARG A 256 -26.13 10.52 21.85
CA ARG A 256 -24.83 10.92 22.41
C ARG A 256 -24.43 10.05 23.60
N ILE A 257 -25.34 9.86 24.55
CA ILE A 257 -25.10 9.08 25.78
C ILE A 257 -24.80 7.63 25.43
N VAL A 258 -25.68 6.99 24.65
CA VAL A 258 -25.50 5.59 24.22
C VAL A 258 -24.22 5.45 23.39
N GLY A 259 -23.93 6.41 22.51
CA GLY A 259 -22.71 6.42 21.70
C GLY A 259 -21.44 6.46 22.56
N ILE A 260 -21.37 7.34 23.56
CA ILE A 260 -20.21 7.47 24.46
C ILE A 260 -20.02 6.19 25.30
N ILE A 261 -21.12 5.64 25.86
CA ILE A 261 -21.07 4.39 26.61
C ILE A 261 -20.53 3.26 25.72
N THR A 262 -21.07 3.15 24.50
CA THR A 262 -20.69 2.09 23.56
C THR A 262 -19.22 2.18 23.15
N VAL A 263 -18.72 3.36 22.75
CA VAL A 263 -17.31 3.50 22.37
C VAL A 263 -16.36 3.27 23.55
N THR A 264 -16.78 3.59 24.77
CA THR A 264 -16.02 3.29 26.00
C THR A 264 -15.92 1.79 26.26
N VAL A 265 -17.03 1.07 26.08
CA VAL A 265 -17.04 -0.40 26.19
C VAL A 265 -16.17 -1.04 25.10
N LEU A 266 -16.30 -0.58 23.85
CA LEU A 266 -15.47 -1.06 22.73
C LEU A 266 -13.97 -0.78 22.96
N LEU A 267 -13.63 0.36 23.56
CA LEU A 267 -12.26 0.66 23.97
C LEU A 267 -11.77 -0.36 25.00
N GLY A 268 -12.57 -0.66 26.02
CA GLY A 268 -12.27 -1.72 27.00
C GLY A 268 -12.00 -3.08 26.35
N VAL A 269 -12.85 -3.49 25.40
CA VAL A 269 -12.67 -4.74 24.63
C VAL A 269 -11.38 -4.71 23.81
N SER A 270 -11.08 -3.59 23.15
CA SER A 270 -9.86 -3.46 22.34
C SER A 270 -8.57 -3.54 23.17
N LEU A 271 -8.60 -3.09 24.42
CA LEU A 271 -7.45 -3.15 25.35
C LEU A 271 -7.26 -4.55 25.98
N ALA A 272 -8.31 -5.37 26.05
CA ALA A 272 -8.26 -6.72 26.61
C ALA A 272 -7.50 -7.74 25.72
N GLY A 273 -7.32 -7.45 24.42
CA GLY A 273 -6.41 -8.19 23.53
C GLY A 273 -7.02 -8.64 22.18
N MET A 274 -6.15 -8.79 21.18
CA MET A 274 -6.50 -9.09 19.77
C MET A 274 -7.16 -10.45 19.53
N GLU A 275 -6.93 -11.44 20.40
CA GLU A 275 -7.50 -12.78 20.24
C GLU A 275 -9.02 -12.78 20.43
N TRP A 276 -9.52 -11.98 21.38
CA TRP A 276 -10.95 -11.84 21.63
C TRP A 276 -11.66 -11.11 20.49
N GLU A 277 -11.01 -10.09 19.91
CA GLU A 277 -11.50 -9.38 18.72
C GLU A 277 -11.68 -10.32 17.53
N ALA A 278 -10.69 -11.18 17.23
CA ALA A 278 -10.78 -12.13 16.13
C ALA A 278 -11.88 -13.20 16.32
N LYS A 279 -12.15 -13.62 17.57
CA LYS A 279 -13.26 -14.53 17.89
C LYS A 279 -14.61 -13.84 17.76
N ALA A 280 -14.73 -12.60 18.26
CA ALA A 280 -15.96 -11.81 18.18
C ALA A 280 -16.37 -11.51 16.73
N GLN A 281 -15.42 -11.25 15.83
CA GLN A 281 -15.72 -11.02 14.41
C GLN A 281 -16.42 -12.20 13.74
N VAL A 282 -16.00 -13.44 14.04
CA VAL A 282 -16.67 -14.63 13.49
C VAL A 282 -18.11 -14.74 14.01
N LEU A 283 -18.33 -14.43 15.28
CA LEU A 283 -19.68 -14.38 15.86
C LEU A 283 -20.56 -13.35 15.16
N PHE A 284 -20.07 -12.11 15.02
CA PHE A 284 -20.80 -11.04 14.33
C PHE A 284 -21.10 -11.40 12.88
N PHE A 285 -20.17 -12.04 12.18
CA PHE A 285 -20.38 -12.50 10.81
C PHE A 285 -21.56 -13.49 10.71
N ILE A 286 -21.62 -14.47 11.61
CA ILE A 286 -22.72 -15.45 11.65
C ILE A 286 -24.05 -14.75 11.90
N VAL A 287 -24.10 -13.81 12.85
CA VAL A 287 -25.33 -13.05 13.16
C VAL A 287 -25.81 -12.26 11.94
N ILE A 288 -24.92 -11.60 11.20
CA ILE A 288 -25.27 -10.86 9.98
C ILE A 288 -25.78 -11.82 8.89
N MET A 289 -25.17 -13.00 8.72
CA MET A 289 -25.64 -13.99 7.73
C MET A 289 -27.03 -14.53 8.05
N ILE A 290 -27.29 -14.84 9.31
CA ILE A 290 -28.63 -15.24 9.75
C ILE A 290 -29.64 -14.10 9.54
N SER A 291 -29.23 -12.85 9.81
CA SER A 291 -30.03 -11.66 9.57
C SER A 291 -30.42 -11.48 8.10
N PHE A 292 -29.49 -11.67 7.17
CA PHE A 292 -29.76 -11.62 5.72
C PHE A 292 -30.72 -12.70 5.25
N ILE A 293 -30.53 -13.93 5.73
CA ILE A 293 -31.44 -15.03 5.39
C ILE A 293 -32.85 -14.71 5.90
N ASN A 294 -32.98 -14.22 7.14
CA ASN A 294 -34.27 -13.82 7.71
C ASN A 294 -34.94 -12.66 6.96
N TYR A 295 -34.17 -11.69 6.48
CA TYR A 295 -34.69 -10.63 5.61
C TYR A 295 -35.24 -11.23 4.30
N LEU A 296 -34.45 -12.04 3.59
CA LEU A 296 -34.86 -12.63 2.32
C LEU A 296 -36.09 -13.53 2.47
N VAL A 297 -36.14 -14.38 3.50
CA VAL A 297 -37.31 -15.20 3.82
C VAL A 297 -38.52 -14.31 4.13
N GLY A 298 -38.33 -13.22 4.89
CA GLY A 298 -39.39 -12.25 5.20
C GLY A 298 -40.03 -11.63 3.96
N THR A 299 -39.25 -11.34 2.92
CA THR A 299 -39.78 -10.77 1.66
C THR A 299 -40.72 -11.71 0.91
N VAL A 300 -40.58 -13.03 1.09
CA VAL A 300 -41.38 -14.06 0.40
C VAL A 300 -42.66 -14.40 1.18
N ILE A 301 -42.68 -14.17 2.50
CA ILE A 301 -43.87 -14.38 3.34
C ILE A 301 -44.94 -13.34 2.98
N PRO A 302 -46.21 -13.75 2.78
CA PRO A 302 -47.29 -12.82 2.45
C PRO A 302 -47.50 -11.77 3.57
N ALA A 303 -47.71 -10.52 3.17
CA ALA A 303 -47.89 -9.41 4.10
C ALA A 303 -49.20 -9.53 4.91
N SER A 304 -49.10 -9.46 6.24
CA SER A 304 -50.27 -9.30 7.13
C SER A 304 -50.88 -7.90 6.98
N GLN A 305 -52.15 -7.71 7.36
CA GLN A 305 -52.84 -6.41 7.28
C GLN A 305 -52.07 -5.28 7.99
N GLU A 306 -51.45 -5.56 9.14
CA GLU A 306 -50.63 -4.58 9.86
C GLU A 306 -49.36 -4.17 9.08
N LYS A 307 -48.72 -5.12 8.39
CA LYS A 307 -47.54 -4.83 7.56
C LYS A 307 -47.94 -4.09 6.27
N GLN A 308 -49.13 -4.37 5.73
CA GLN A 308 -49.69 -3.65 4.58
C GLN A 308 -49.99 -2.18 4.94
N ALA A 309 -50.56 -1.92 6.13
CA ALA A 309 -50.78 -0.56 6.62
C ALA A 309 -49.47 0.26 6.71
N LYS A 310 -48.35 -0.42 7.04
CA LYS A 310 -46.99 0.16 7.09
C LYS A 310 -46.28 0.24 5.73
N GLY A 311 -46.89 -0.27 4.66
CA GLY A 311 -46.43 -0.14 3.28
C GLY A 311 -45.78 -1.38 2.65
N PHE A 312 -45.79 -2.54 3.30
CA PHE A 312 -45.26 -3.80 2.73
C PHE A 312 -46.37 -4.61 2.04
N PHE A 313 -46.21 -4.89 0.75
CA PHE A 313 -47.22 -5.53 -0.10
C PHE A 313 -46.71 -6.80 -0.83
N SER A 314 -45.60 -7.37 -0.34
CA SER A 314 -44.87 -8.46 -1.00
C SER A 314 -44.43 -8.07 -2.43
N TYR A 315 -43.86 -9.01 -3.20
CA TYR A 315 -43.34 -8.72 -4.55
C TYR A 315 -44.47 -8.32 -5.53
N ARG A 316 -44.44 -7.08 -6.02
CA ARG A 316 -45.39 -6.57 -7.02
C ARG A 316 -44.66 -5.83 -8.14
N GLY A 317 -45.07 -6.09 -9.39
CA GLY A 317 -44.52 -5.41 -10.57
C GLY A 317 -44.81 -3.91 -10.60
N ASP A 318 -45.98 -3.51 -10.11
CA ASP A 318 -46.40 -2.10 -10.12
C ASP A 318 -45.58 -1.25 -9.14
N ILE A 319 -45.28 -1.80 -7.95
CA ILE A 319 -44.42 -1.17 -6.95
C ILE A 319 -42.99 -1.04 -7.49
N PHE A 320 -42.48 -2.11 -8.12
CA PHE A 320 -41.17 -2.08 -8.75
C PHE A 320 -41.09 -0.98 -9.83
N ALA A 321 -42.09 -0.86 -10.69
CA ALA A 321 -42.13 0.17 -11.74
C ALA A 321 -42.17 1.59 -11.15
N GLN A 322 -42.96 1.83 -10.09
CA GLN A 322 -43.03 3.13 -9.43
C GLN A 322 -41.72 3.51 -8.73
N ASN A 323 -41.07 2.55 -8.09
CA ASN A 323 -39.81 2.74 -7.38
C ASN A 323 -38.59 2.71 -8.31
N PHE A 324 -38.76 2.45 -9.61
CA PHE A 324 -37.66 2.45 -10.57
C PHE A 324 -37.11 3.86 -10.83
N VAL A 325 -37.99 4.86 -10.88
CA VAL A 325 -37.67 6.27 -11.17
C VAL A 325 -37.41 7.04 -9.87
N PRO A 326 -36.47 8.00 -9.81
CA PRO A 326 -36.21 8.82 -8.62
C PRO A 326 -37.41 9.68 -8.18
N ASN A 327 -37.49 9.91 -6.86
CA ASN A 327 -38.33 10.94 -6.25
C ASN A 327 -37.54 11.62 -5.12
N TRP A 328 -36.89 12.74 -5.45
CA TRP A 328 -36.02 13.49 -4.55
C TRP A 328 -36.83 14.33 -3.56
N ARG A 329 -36.60 14.13 -2.25
CA ARG A 329 -37.21 14.91 -1.17
C ARG A 329 -36.18 15.39 -0.16
N GLY A 330 -36.38 16.63 0.31
CA GLY A 330 -35.56 17.26 1.34
C GLY A 330 -34.25 17.87 0.82
N PRO A 331 -33.48 18.53 1.70
CA PRO A 331 -32.23 19.23 1.35
C PRO A 331 -31.12 18.27 0.90
N ASP A 332 -31.13 17.01 1.39
CA ASP A 332 -30.14 15.97 1.04
C ASP A 332 -30.52 15.18 -0.23
N GLY A 333 -31.67 15.49 -0.85
CA GLY A 333 -32.25 14.80 -2.00
C GLY A 333 -31.53 15.08 -3.32
N SER A 334 -30.22 14.85 -3.38
CA SER A 334 -29.45 14.96 -4.62
C SER A 334 -28.66 13.67 -4.89
N PHE A 335 -28.34 13.41 -6.16
CA PHE A 335 -27.58 12.23 -6.56
C PHE A 335 -26.23 12.13 -5.82
N PHE A 336 -25.47 13.22 -5.77
CA PHE A 336 -24.18 13.25 -5.07
C PHE A 336 -24.32 13.30 -3.55
N GLY A 337 -25.41 13.88 -3.02
CA GLY A 337 -25.77 13.80 -1.60
C GLY A 337 -25.95 12.37 -1.15
N LEU A 338 -26.79 11.59 -1.83
CA LEU A 338 -26.99 10.17 -1.54
C LEU A 338 -25.73 9.33 -1.77
N PHE A 339 -24.94 9.63 -2.81
CA PHE A 339 -23.64 8.97 -3.00
C PHE A 339 -22.71 9.22 -1.80
N SER A 340 -22.67 10.44 -1.25
CA SER A 340 -21.83 10.77 -0.09
C SER A 340 -22.21 9.98 1.17
N ILE A 341 -23.50 9.69 1.34
CA ILE A 341 -24.05 8.90 2.45
C ILE A 341 -23.80 7.41 2.21
N PHE A 342 -23.85 6.95 0.96
CA PHE A 342 -23.62 5.55 0.60
C PHE A 342 -22.13 5.16 0.65
N PHE A 343 -21.23 6.01 0.14
CA PHE A 343 -19.82 5.66 -0.09
C PHE A 343 -19.08 5.06 1.12
N PRO A 344 -19.32 5.46 2.40
CA PRO A 344 -18.67 4.83 3.54
C PRO A 344 -18.99 3.34 3.68
N SER A 345 -20.09 2.85 3.08
CA SER A 345 -20.41 1.42 3.05
C SER A 345 -19.48 0.63 2.12
N ALA A 346 -18.68 1.28 1.27
CA ALA A 346 -17.78 0.61 0.34
C ALA A 346 -16.30 0.65 0.80
N THR A 347 -15.96 1.39 1.87
CA THR A 347 -14.56 1.68 2.23
C THR A 347 -13.83 0.57 3.00
N GLY A 348 -14.53 -0.45 3.52
CA GLY A 348 -13.91 -1.51 4.35
C GLY A 348 -12.83 -2.40 3.71
N ILE A 349 -12.38 -2.12 2.48
CA ILE A 349 -11.51 -2.99 1.67
C ILE A 349 -10.10 -3.19 2.24
N LEU A 350 -9.60 -2.27 3.05
CA LEU A 350 -8.25 -2.32 3.65
C LEU A 350 -8.20 -3.11 4.97
N ALA A 351 -9.34 -3.58 5.48
CA ALA A 351 -9.43 -4.29 6.75
C ALA A 351 -8.56 -5.55 6.79
N GLY A 352 -8.56 -6.34 5.71
CA GLY A 352 -7.78 -7.56 5.60
C GLY A 352 -6.27 -7.31 5.45
N ALA A 353 -5.86 -6.17 4.89
CA ALA A 353 -4.45 -5.80 4.78
C ALA A 353 -3.86 -5.32 6.13
N ASN A 354 -4.71 -4.87 7.07
CA ASN A 354 -4.27 -4.39 8.39
C ASN A 354 -3.64 -5.48 9.25
N ILE A 355 -4.04 -6.75 9.04
CA ILE A 355 -3.50 -7.92 9.74
C ILE A 355 -2.54 -8.73 8.88
N SER A 356 -1.86 -8.09 7.91
CA SER A 356 -0.95 -8.76 6.97
C SER A 356 0.16 -9.60 7.64
N GLY A 357 0.51 -9.28 8.88
CA GLY A 357 1.47 -10.03 9.69
C GLY A 357 0.96 -11.35 10.26
N ASP A 358 -0.35 -11.50 10.39
CA ASP A 358 -1.00 -12.67 10.98
C ASP A 358 -1.50 -13.65 9.92
N LEU A 359 -1.25 -13.37 8.63
CA LEU A 359 -1.64 -14.20 7.50
C LEU A 359 -0.55 -15.24 7.18
N LYS A 360 -0.96 -16.44 6.76
CA LYS A 360 -0.03 -17.50 6.32
C LYS A 360 0.75 -17.08 5.07
N ASP A 361 0.05 -16.55 4.07
CA ASP A 361 0.61 -16.02 2.83
C ASP A 361 -0.13 -14.72 2.43
N PRO A 362 0.36 -13.55 2.85
CA PRO A 362 -0.30 -12.28 2.57
C PRO A 362 -0.33 -11.90 1.08
N ALA A 363 0.68 -12.29 0.29
CA ALA A 363 0.78 -11.91 -1.12
C ALA A 363 -0.33 -12.57 -1.96
N VAL A 364 -0.79 -13.76 -1.55
CA VAL A 364 -1.91 -14.46 -2.19
C VAL A 364 -3.25 -14.20 -1.48
N ALA A 365 -3.23 -14.11 -0.15
CA ALA A 365 -4.45 -13.94 0.65
C ALA A 365 -5.10 -12.58 0.47
N ILE A 366 -4.31 -11.48 0.44
CA ILE A 366 -4.85 -10.12 0.35
C ILE A 366 -5.59 -9.90 -0.97
N PRO A 367 -5.02 -10.21 -2.16
CA PRO A 367 -5.74 -10.02 -3.42
C PRO A 367 -7.01 -10.86 -3.52
N LYS A 368 -6.94 -12.16 -3.19
CA LYS A 368 -8.09 -13.06 -3.28
C LYS A 368 -9.20 -12.66 -2.32
N GLY A 369 -8.86 -12.42 -1.05
CA GLY A 369 -9.84 -12.10 -0.03
C GLY A 369 -10.50 -10.74 -0.25
N THR A 370 -9.74 -9.72 -0.64
CA THR A 370 -10.27 -8.36 -0.85
C THR A 370 -11.19 -8.30 -2.06
N LEU A 371 -10.79 -8.86 -3.20
CA LEU A 371 -11.62 -8.83 -4.42
C LEU A 371 -12.88 -9.68 -4.28
N MET A 372 -12.79 -10.86 -3.64
CA MET A 372 -13.99 -11.68 -3.36
C MET A 372 -14.92 -11.00 -2.35
N ALA A 373 -14.40 -10.29 -1.35
CA ALA A 373 -15.22 -9.51 -0.43
C ALA A 373 -15.97 -8.39 -1.16
N ILE A 374 -15.31 -7.61 -2.02
CA ILE A 374 -15.96 -6.58 -2.83
C ILE A 374 -17.06 -7.18 -3.71
N PHE A 375 -16.79 -8.32 -4.35
CA PHE A 375 -17.76 -8.99 -5.22
C PHE A 375 -19.03 -9.42 -4.46
N TRP A 376 -18.89 -10.17 -3.36
CA TRP A 376 -20.04 -10.66 -2.59
C TRP A 376 -20.83 -9.54 -1.92
N THR A 377 -20.15 -8.51 -1.41
CA THR A 377 -20.83 -7.36 -0.83
C THR A 377 -21.57 -6.54 -1.89
N THR A 378 -21.01 -6.37 -3.09
CA THR A 378 -21.71 -5.72 -4.22
C THR A 378 -23.00 -6.45 -4.57
N ILE A 379 -22.94 -7.78 -4.70
CA ILE A 379 -24.14 -8.59 -4.96
C ILE A 379 -25.17 -8.38 -3.86
N SER A 380 -24.76 -8.38 -2.59
CA SER A 380 -25.69 -8.14 -1.49
C SER A 380 -26.38 -6.78 -1.58
N TYR A 381 -25.67 -5.70 -1.91
CA TYR A 381 -26.28 -4.37 -2.06
C TYR A 381 -27.27 -4.29 -3.24
N LEU A 382 -26.93 -4.90 -4.38
CA LEU A 382 -27.79 -4.91 -5.57
C LEU A 382 -29.07 -5.72 -5.32
N VAL A 383 -28.95 -6.89 -4.68
CA VAL A 383 -30.11 -7.73 -4.32
C VAL A 383 -31.00 -7.01 -3.32
N LEU A 384 -30.44 -6.51 -2.21
CA LEU A 384 -31.23 -5.86 -1.15
C LEU A 384 -31.97 -4.60 -1.63
N SER A 385 -31.33 -3.78 -2.48
CA SER A 385 -31.98 -2.60 -3.07
C SER A 385 -33.12 -2.99 -4.02
N ALA A 386 -32.93 -4.02 -4.83
CA ALA A 386 -33.96 -4.51 -5.74
C ALA A 386 -35.16 -5.09 -4.99
N THR A 387 -34.92 -5.96 -4.00
CA THR A 387 -35.95 -6.64 -3.23
C THR A 387 -36.77 -5.68 -2.38
N ILE A 388 -36.12 -4.68 -1.76
CA ILE A 388 -36.87 -3.71 -0.95
C ILE A 388 -37.68 -2.75 -1.82
N GLY A 389 -37.12 -2.33 -2.95
CA GLY A 389 -37.80 -1.48 -3.92
C GLY A 389 -38.98 -2.17 -4.62
N SER A 390 -39.00 -3.50 -4.72
CA SER A 390 -40.14 -4.25 -5.29
C SER A 390 -41.26 -4.54 -4.30
N CYS A 391 -41.01 -4.40 -3.00
CA CYS A 391 -41.91 -4.91 -1.95
C CYS A 391 -42.57 -3.83 -1.10
N VAL A 392 -41.98 -2.62 -1.04
CA VAL A 392 -42.39 -1.55 -0.13
C VAL A 392 -42.69 -0.27 -0.91
N ILE A 393 -43.83 0.35 -0.65
CA ILE A 393 -44.19 1.65 -1.22
C ILE A 393 -43.45 2.80 -0.52
N ARG A 394 -43.32 3.95 -1.19
CA ARG A 394 -42.57 5.10 -0.66
C ARG A 394 -43.17 5.68 0.62
N ASP A 395 -44.49 5.87 0.64
CA ASP A 395 -45.22 6.55 1.72
C ASP A 395 -46.31 5.62 2.25
N ALA A 396 -46.41 5.50 3.58
CA ALA A 396 -47.47 4.77 4.24
C ALA A 396 -47.87 5.44 5.56
N SER A 397 -49.17 5.42 5.86
CA SER A 397 -49.76 6.03 7.06
C SER A 397 -49.50 5.17 8.31
N GLY A 398 -49.62 3.83 8.19
CA GLY A 398 -49.55 2.89 9.31
C GLY A 398 -50.88 2.65 10.02
N ASN A 399 -51.95 3.34 9.64
CA ASN A 399 -53.28 3.16 10.21
C ASN A 399 -54.04 2.04 9.50
N VAL A 400 -54.55 1.06 10.26
CA VAL A 400 -55.28 -0.09 9.70
C VAL A 400 -56.67 0.32 9.18
N ASN A 401 -57.19 1.46 9.65
CA ASN A 401 -58.48 2.00 9.23
C ASN A 401 -58.47 2.62 7.83
N ASP A 402 -57.28 2.79 7.21
CA ASP A 402 -57.12 3.35 5.87
C ASP A 402 -57.42 2.32 4.75
N THR A 403 -58.13 1.23 5.09
CA THR A 403 -58.57 0.21 4.13
C THR A 403 -59.76 0.71 3.32
N LEU A 404 -59.71 0.52 2.01
CA LEU A 404 -60.75 0.97 1.11
C LEU A 404 -61.94 0.01 1.12
N THR A 405 -63.12 0.55 1.44
CA THR A 405 -64.40 -0.03 1.03
C THR A 405 -64.69 0.41 -0.40
N VAL A 406 -65.45 -0.40 -1.15
CA VAL A 406 -65.57 -0.44 -2.63
C VAL A 406 -66.04 0.88 -3.31
N ASP A 407 -66.23 1.99 -2.59
CA ASP A 407 -66.82 3.23 -3.12
C ASP A 407 -66.12 4.54 -2.67
N SER A 408 -64.84 4.48 -2.28
CA SER A 408 -64.10 5.68 -1.85
C SER A 408 -63.68 6.56 -3.02
N MET A 409 -64.43 7.63 -3.29
CA MET A 409 -63.98 8.73 -4.14
C MET A 409 -62.86 9.52 -3.45
N GLY A 410 -61.68 9.62 -4.08
CA GLY A 410 -60.57 10.46 -3.60
C GLY A 410 -59.23 9.75 -3.34
N CYS A 411 -59.09 8.47 -3.67
CA CYS A 411 -57.82 7.76 -3.55
C CYS A 411 -56.99 7.90 -4.84
N GLU A 412 -55.81 8.50 -4.74
CA GLU A 412 -54.82 8.59 -5.83
C GLU A 412 -53.55 7.80 -5.49
N GLY A 413 -53.08 7.00 -6.46
CA GLY A 413 -51.84 6.23 -6.39
C GLY A 413 -52.01 4.70 -6.42
N ILE A 414 -50.89 3.98 -6.49
CA ILE A 414 -50.88 2.50 -6.60
C ILE A 414 -51.42 1.82 -5.33
N ALA A 415 -51.31 2.47 -4.17
CA ALA A 415 -51.88 1.98 -2.93
C ALA A 415 -53.41 1.74 -3.05
N CYS A 416 -54.11 2.57 -3.83
CA CYS A 416 -55.55 2.46 -4.05
C CYS A 416 -55.92 1.18 -4.80
N GLY A 417 -55.13 0.81 -5.82
CA GLY A 417 -55.28 -0.45 -6.54
C GLY A 417 -54.99 -1.68 -5.67
N LEU A 418 -54.32 -1.49 -4.53
CA LEU A 418 -54.06 -2.51 -3.52
C LEU A 418 -55.06 -2.48 -2.35
N GLY A 419 -56.07 -1.61 -2.40
CA GLY A 419 -57.12 -1.50 -1.38
C GLY A 419 -56.79 -0.60 -0.18
N TRP A 420 -55.82 0.32 -0.31
CA TRP A 420 -55.39 1.22 0.78
C TRP A 420 -55.34 2.68 0.32
N ASN A 421 -55.81 3.60 1.17
CA ASN A 421 -55.76 5.04 0.90
C ASN A 421 -54.71 5.76 1.75
N PHE A 422 -53.57 6.07 1.14
CA PHE A 422 -52.50 6.87 1.75
C PHE A 422 -52.38 8.28 1.16
N THR A 423 -53.38 8.73 0.41
CA THR A 423 -53.30 9.96 -0.40
C THR A 423 -53.16 11.23 0.46
N GLU A 424 -53.93 11.33 1.55
CA GLU A 424 -53.87 12.47 2.48
C GLU A 424 -52.45 12.64 3.07
N CYS A 425 -51.90 11.54 3.56
CA CYS A 425 -50.58 11.43 4.17
C CYS A 425 -49.44 11.77 3.19
N ALA A 426 -49.56 11.32 1.93
CA ALA A 426 -48.57 11.57 0.90
C ALA A 426 -48.56 13.04 0.45
N GLN A 427 -49.73 13.68 0.37
CA GLN A 427 -49.84 15.10 0.00
C GLN A 427 -49.37 16.02 1.12
N SER A 428 -49.70 15.71 2.38
CA SER A 428 -49.28 16.49 3.55
C SER A 428 -47.80 16.28 3.93
N GLN A 429 -47.11 15.31 3.32
CA GLN A 429 -45.76 14.87 3.72
C GLN A 429 -45.67 14.49 5.21
N SER A 430 -46.77 14.07 5.84
CA SER A 430 -46.85 13.74 7.27
C SER A 430 -46.80 12.22 7.54
N CYS A 431 -46.35 11.43 6.58
CA CYS A 431 -46.29 9.98 6.71
C CYS A 431 -45.24 9.49 7.70
N ARG A 432 -45.67 8.60 8.60
CA ARG A 432 -44.80 7.98 9.61
C ARG A 432 -44.06 6.75 9.07
N TYR A 433 -44.69 6.01 8.17
CA TYR A 433 -44.15 4.78 7.59
C TYR A 433 -43.93 4.91 6.08
N GLY A 434 -43.48 3.81 5.46
CA GLY A 434 -43.03 3.76 4.08
C GLY A 434 -41.51 3.83 3.96
N LEU A 435 -41.02 3.53 2.76
CA LEU A 435 -39.58 3.38 2.48
C LEU A 435 -38.78 4.68 2.68
N ILE A 436 -39.43 5.85 2.57
CA ILE A 436 -38.77 7.15 2.68
C ILE A 436 -38.75 7.72 4.10
N ASN A 437 -39.76 7.41 4.93
CA ASN A 437 -39.92 8.00 6.26
C ASN A 437 -39.39 7.10 7.37
N HIS A 438 -39.41 5.78 7.17
CA HIS A 438 -39.03 4.82 8.20
C HIS A 438 -37.70 4.13 7.87
N TYR A 439 -36.61 4.58 8.51
CA TYR A 439 -35.26 4.03 8.30
C TYR A 439 -35.15 2.53 8.63
N GLN A 440 -35.99 2.01 9.52
CA GLN A 440 -36.01 0.59 9.88
C GLN A 440 -36.91 -0.26 8.96
N ALA A 441 -37.09 0.13 7.70
CA ALA A 441 -37.89 -0.60 6.72
C ALA A 441 -37.46 -2.08 6.55
N MET A 442 -36.15 -2.39 6.64
CA MET A 442 -35.68 -3.78 6.59
C MET A 442 -36.19 -4.64 7.76
N SER A 443 -36.31 -4.07 8.95
CA SER A 443 -36.84 -4.76 10.13
C SER A 443 -38.33 -5.09 9.93
N MET A 444 -39.10 -4.13 9.40
CA MET A 444 -40.53 -4.29 9.09
C MET A 444 -40.81 -5.38 8.05
N VAL A 445 -39.99 -5.47 7.00
CA VAL A 445 -40.13 -6.47 5.93
C VAL A 445 -39.71 -7.88 6.38
N SER A 446 -38.81 -7.98 7.36
CA SER A 446 -38.26 -9.27 7.77
C SER A 446 -39.29 -10.22 8.41
N GLY A 447 -38.98 -11.52 8.44
CA GLY A 447 -39.80 -12.52 9.10
C GLY A 447 -39.84 -12.31 10.62
N PHE A 448 -38.65 -12.16 11.22
CA PHE A 448 -38.48 -11.87 12.64
C PHE A 448 -37.65 -10.60 12.86
N ALA A 449 -38.31 -9.51 13.25
CA ALA A 449 -37.71 -8.17 13.40
C ALA A 449 -36.50 -8.12 14.35
N PRO A 450 -36.51 -8.73 15.55
CA PRO A 450 -35.37 -8.67 16.48
C PRO A 450 -34.06 -9.23 15.91
N LEU A 451 -34.14 -10.13 14.92
CA LEU A 451 -32.97 -10.69 14.26
C LEU A 451 -32.33 -9.74 13.25
N ILE A 452 -33.11 -8.81 12.67
CA ILE A 452 -32.55 -7.69 11.91
C ILE A 452 -31.84 -6.73 12.85
N THR A 453 -32.45 -6.40 13.98
CA THR A 453 -31.83 -5.57 15.03
C THR A 453 -30.51 -6.17 15.52
N ALA A 454 -30.46 -7.48 15.78
CA ALA A 454 -29.22 -8.19 16.12
C ALA A 454 -28.18 -8.12 14.99
N GLY A 455 -28.61 -8.19 13.72
CA GLY A 455 -27.77 -7.97 12.55
C GLY A 455 -27.18 -6.56 12.47
N ILE A 456 -27.99 -5.53 12.77
CA ILE A 456 -27.56 -4.13 12.84
C ILE A 456 -26.50 -3.96 13.93
N PHE A 457 -26.73 -4.53 15.12
CA PHE A 457 -25.76 -4.50 16.21
C PHE A 457 -24.46 -5.23 15.84
N GLY A 458 -24.55 -6.40 15.19
CA GLY A 458 -23.40 -7.14 14.70
C GLY A 458 -22.58 -6.34 13.68
N ALA A 459 -23.24 -5.72 12.69
CA ALA A 459 -22.60 -4.92 11.64
C ALA A 459 -21.91 -3.66 12.20
N THR A 460 -22.61 -2.93 13.07
CA THR A 460 -22.12 -1.67 13.64
C THR A 460 -20.98 -1.89 14.65
N LEU A 461 -21.16 -2.80 15.61
CA LEU A 461 -20.14 -3.06 16.63
C LEU A 461 -18.89 -3.72 16.04
N SER A 462 -19.03 -4.62 15.06
CA SER A 462 -17.87 -5.25 14.41
C SER A 462 -17.03 -4.24 13.61
N SER A 463 -17.68 -3.39 12.81
CA SER A 463 -17.00 -2.33 12.03
C SER A 463 -16.35 -1.29 12.95
N ALA A 464 -17.06 -0.86 14.00
CA ALA A 464 -16.53 0.09 14.99
C ALA A 464 -15.29 -0.48 15.70
N LEU A 465 -15.36 -1.73 16.16
CA LEU A 465 -14.24 -2.41 16.83
C LEU A 465 -13.03 -2.56 15.88
N ALA A 466 -13.26 -2.94 14.63
CA ALA A 466 -12.20 -3.10 13.65
C ALA A 466 -11.49 -1.77 13.31
N CYS A 467 -12.25 -0.68 13.15
CA CYS A 467 -11.69 0.67 12.93
C CYS A 467 -10.96 1.18 14.18
N LEU A 468 -11.47 0.90 15.38
CA LEU A 468 -10.87 1.30 16.66
C LEU A 468 -9.52 0.62 16.92
N VAL A 469 -9.35 -0.61 16.44
CA VAL A 469 -8.06 -1.33 16.48
C VAL A 469 -7.13 -0.89 15.35
N SER A 470 -7.68 -0.62 14.15
CA SER A 470 -6.88 -0.28 12.97
C SER A 470 -6.21 1.09 13.08
N ALA A 471 -6.95 2.14 13.47
CA ALA A 471 -6.44 3.52 13.51
C ALA A 471 -5.18 3.67 14.40
N PRO A 472 -5.17 3.21 15.67
CA PRO A 472 -4.00 3.28 16.54
C PRO A 472 -2.80 2.48 16.02
N LYS A 473 -3.01 1.32 15.40
CA LYS A 473 -1.93 0.46 14.89
C LYS A 473 -1.23 1.09 13.70
N VAL A 474 -2.01 1.60 12.75
CA VAL A 474 -1.49 2.39 11.62
C VAL A 474 -0.70 3.59 12.14
N PHE A 475 -1.28 4.33 13.11
CA PHE A 475 -0.65 5.51 13.67
C PHE A 475 0.64 5.18 14.45
N GLN A 476 0.67 4.07 15.20
CA GLN A 476 1.84 3.63 15.94
C GLN A 476 3.01 3.29 15.01
N CYS A 477 2.75 2.56 13.93
CA CYS A 477 3.77 2.22 12.94
C CYS A 477 4.33 3.49 12.27
N LEU A 478 3.47 4.44 11.91
CA LEU A 478 3.89 5.75 11.39
C LEU A 478 4.78 6.51 12.39
N CYS A 479 4.43 6.52 13.67
CA CYS A 479 5.19 7.21 14.71
C CYS A 479 6.55 6.53 15.00
N LYS A 480 6.63 5.19 14.90
CA LYS A 480 7.88 4.44 15.05
C LYS A 480 8.89 4.78 13.95
N ASP A 481 8.42 5.12 12.76
CA ASP A 481 9.26 5.50 11.63
C ASP A 481 9.82 6.93 11.74
N GLN A 482 9.37 7.73 12.72
CA GLN A 482 9.87 9.09 13.01
C GLN A 482 9.89 10.03 11.79
N LEU A 483 8.95 9.83 10.86
CA LEU A 483 8.73 10.69 9.69
C LEU A 483 8.35 12.12 10.13
N TYR A 484 7.49 12.18 11.14
CA TYR A 484 7.03 13.40 11.79
C TYR A 484 7.52 13.39 13.25
N PRO A 485 8.62 14.07 13.59
CA PRO A 485 9.22 13.97 14.92
C PRO A 485 8.29 14.42 16.06
N ALA A 486 7.33 15.31 15.79
CA ALA A 486 6.35 15.79 16.78
C ALA A 486 5.42 14.67 17.30
N ILE A 487 5.07 13.68 16.47
CA ILE A 487 4.15 12.60 16.84
C ILE A 487 4.87 11.35 17.39
N GLY A 488 6.21 11.38 17.48
CA GLY A 488 7.02 10.24 17.97
C GLY A 488 6.61 9.75 19.37
N PHE A 489 5.99 10.62 20.18
CA PHE A 489 5.42 10.29 21.49
C PHE A 489 4.39 9.15 21.44
N PHE A 490 3.60 9.04 20.38
CA PHE A 490 2.54 8.02 20.22
C PHE A 490 3.08 6.66 19.73
N GLY A 491 4.35 6.56 19.36
CA GLY A 491 4.96 5.32 18.86
C GLY A 491 5.33 4.29 19.93
N LYS A 492 5.28 4.66 21.22
CA LYS A 492 5.63 3.76 22.34
C LYS A 492 4.54 2.69 22.53
N GLY A 493 4.91 1.43 22.32
CA GLY A 493 4.07 0.26 22.65
C GLY A 493 4.17 -0.11 24.12
N TYR A 494 3.09 -0.66 24.67
CA TYR A 494 2.99 -1.11 26.05
C TYR A 494 2.57 -2.59 26.10
N GLY A 495 2.99 -3.32 27.14
CA GLY A 495 2.66 -4.73 27.35
C GLY A 495 3.46 -5.70 26.45
N LYS A 496 3.17 -7.01 26.57
CA LYS A 496 3.85 -8.08 25.81
C LYS A 496 3.60 -7.98 24.29
N ASN A 497 2.44 -7.48 23.89
CA ASN A 497 2.01 -7.40 22.47
C ASN A 497 2.34 -6.05 21.80
N ASN A 498 3.10 -5.16 22.46
CA ASN A 498 3.42 -3.82 21.95
C ASN A 498 2.20 -2.97 21.56
N GLU A 499 1.12 -3.01 22.35
CA GLU A 499 -0.13 -2.32 22.05
C GLU A 499 -0.01 -0.78 22.20
N PRO A 500 -0.54 0.03 21.27
CA PRO A 500 -0.44 1.49 21.29
C PRO A 500 -1.51 2.17 22.17
N ILE A 501 -1.40 2.03 23.49
CA ILE A 501 -2.38 2.63 24.45
C ILE A 501 -2.63 4.12 24.18
N ARG A 502 -1.56 4.90 23.93
CA ARG A 502 -1.68 6.34 23.61
C ARG A 502 -2.44 6.61 22.32
N GLY A 503 -2.27 5.74 21.32
CA GLY A 503 -3.00 5.82 20.05
C GLY A 503 -4.48 5.48 20.20
N TYR A 504 -4.81 4.48 21.04
CA TYR A 504 -6.19 4.16 21.40
C TYR A 504 -6.88 5.34 22.08
N VAL A 505 -6.22 5.99 23.05
CA VAL A 505 -6.74 7.17 23.74
C VAL A 505 -6.96 8.34 22.77
N LEU A 506 -6.02 8.59 21.84
CA LEU A 506 -6.19 9.63 20.82
C LEU A 506 -7.39 9.34 19.90
N THR A 507 -7.50 8.09 19.44
CA THR A 507 -8.60 7.64 18.58
C THR A 507 -9.95 7.76 19.29
N TYR A 508 -10.00 7.42 20.58
CA TYR A 508 -11.18 7.58 21.43
C TYR A 508 -11.63 9.04 21.52
N PHE A 509 -10.73 9.98 21.80
CA PHE A 509 -11.10 11.41 21.87
C PHE A 509 -11.57 11.97 20.51
N ILE A 510 -10.94 11.56 19.41
CA ILE A 510 -11.41 11.92 18.06
C ILE A 510 -12.81 11.35 17.82
N ALA A 511 -13.03 10.07 18.13
CA ALA A 511 -14.33 9.43 17.95
C ALA A 511 -15.42 10.10 18.80
N VAL A 512 -15.15 10.41 20.07
CA VAL A 512 -16.08 11.12 20.96
C VAL A 512 -16.44 12.49 20.38
N GLY A 513 -15.46 13.25 19.87
CA GLY A 513 -15.72 14.54 19.22
C GLY A 513 -16.72 14.47 18.07
N PHE A 514 -16.65 13.43 17.24
CA PHE A 514 -17.61 13.21 16.15
C PHE A 514 -18.93 12.59 16.62
N ILE A 515 -18.93 11.75 17.66
CA ILE A 515 -20.17 11.20 18.26
C ILE A 515 -21.07 12.32 18.80
N LEU A 516 -20.49 13.40 19.34
CA LEU A 516 -21.25 14.53 19.86
C LEU A 516 -22.11 15.26 18.81
N ILE A 517 -21.78 15.13 17.52
CA ILE A 517 -22.61 15.66 16.43
C ILE A 517 -23.98 14.97 16.42
N ALA A 518 -24.05 13.68 16.76
CA ALA A 518 -25.26 12.86 16.90
C ALA A 518 -26.13 12.71 15.63
N GLU A 519 -25.59 13.07 14.47
CA GLU A 519 -26.31 13.00 13.19
C GLU A 519 -25.49 12.22 12.15
N LEU A 520 -25.97 11.02 11.79
CA LEU A 520 -25.25 10.11 10.88
C LEU A 520 -25.04 10.70 9.48
N ASN A 521 -26.06 11.41 8.97
CA ASN A 521 -26.05 11.99 7.62
C ASN A 521 -25.05 13.15 7.49
N ALA A 522 -24.71 13.83 8.59
CA ALA A 522 -23.69 14.88 8.62
C ALA A 522 -22.25 14.31 8.73
N ILE A 523 -22.08 13.17 9.42
CA ILE A 523 -20.77 12.53 9.62
C ILE A 523 -20.31 11.77 8.36
N ALA A 524 -21.23 11.10 7.66
CA ALA A 524 -20.91 10.26 6.51
C ALA A 524 -20.15 10.99 5.37
N PRO A 525 -20.53 12.21 4.93
CA PRO A 525 -19.82 12.94 3.88
C PRO A 525 -18.37 13.28 4.25
N ILE A 526 -18.10 13.59 5.53
CA ILE A 526 -16.77 13.89 6.03
C ILE A 526 -15.87 12.65 5.89
N ILE A 527 -16.38 11.49 6.29
CA ILE A 527 -15.68 10.21 6.17
C ILE A 527 -15.41 9.87 4.71
N SER A 528 -16.42 10.05 3.84
CA SER A 528 -16.31 9.80 2.41
C SER A 528 -15.14 10.56 1.79
N ASN A 529 -14.96 11.84 2.14
CA ASN A 529 -13.84 12.63 1.65
C ASN A 529 -12.47 12.10 2.09
N PHE A 530 -12.30 11.75 3.37
CA PHE A 530 -11.00 11.27 3.86
C PHE A 530 -10.62 9.89 3.27
N PHE A 531 -11.60 9.00 3.07
CA PHE A 531 -11.36 7.73 2.39
C PHE A 531 -11.10 7.92 0.89
N LEU A 532 -11.87 8.77 0.19
CA LEU A 532 -11.62 9.11 -1.22
C LEU A 532 -10.23 9.72 -1.40
N CYS A 533 -9.81 10.60 -0.50
CA CYS A 533 -8.47 11.17 -0.50
C CYS A 533 -7.39 10.09 -0.33
N SER A 534 -7.58 9.17 0.64
CA SER A 534 -6.67 8.05 0.86
C SER A 534 -6.57 7.13 -0.37
N TYR A 535 -7.70 6.84 -1.02
CA TYR A 535 -7.74 6.00 -2.23
C TYR A 535 -7.13 6.70 -3.44
N ALA A 536 -7.39 7.99 -3.61
CA ALA A 536 -6.74 8.80 -4.62
C ALA A 536 -5.22 8.75 -4.47
N LEU A 537 -4.71 8.87 -3.24
CA LEU A 537 -3.27 8.80 -2.98
C LEU A 537 -2.68 7.41 -3.20
N ILE A 538 -3.35 6.34 -2.77
CA ILE A 538 -2.89 4.97 -3.01
C ILE A 538 -2.78 4.71 -4.51
N ASN A 539 -3.83 5.05 -5.25
CA ASN A 539 -3.92 4.86 -6.70
C ASN A 539 -2.88 5.71 -7.45
N PHE A 540 -2.77 7.00 -7.11
CA PHE A 540 -1.77 7.91 -7.69
C PHE A 540 -0.34 7.43 -7.39
N SER A 541 -0.08 6.96 -6.18
CA SER A 541 1.23 6.46 -5.78
C SER A 541 1.65 5.21 -6.57
N CYS A 542 0.72 4.27 -6.80
CA CYS A 542 0.99 3.08 -7.62
C CYS A 542 1.24 3.47 -9.09
N PHE A 543 0.46 4.42 -9.63
CA PHE A 543 0.69 4.96 -10.97
C PHE A 543 2.06 5.65 -11.08
N HIS A 544 2.39 6.52 -10.11
CA HIS A 544 3.67 7.24 -10.06
C HIS A 544 4.85 6.27 -9.96
N ALA A 545 4.78 5.25 -9.10
CA ALA A 545 5.82 4.23 -8.98
C ALA A 545 6.03 3.43 -10.28
N SER A 546 4.94 3.13 -11.00
CA SER A 546 4.96 2.41 -12.27
C SER A 546 5.50 3.25 -13.43
N ILE A 547 5.15 4.53 -13.54
CA ILE A 547 5.62 5.39 -14.63
C ILE A 547 7.08 5.81 -14.45
N THR A 548 7.53 5.94 -13.19
CA THR A 548 8.92 6.30 -12.87
C THR A 548 9.89 5.11 -12.95
N ASN A 549 9.40 3.90 -13.26
CA ASN A 549 10.18 2.66 -13.26
C ASN A 549 11.03 2.51 -11.99
N SER A 550 10.38 2.69 -10.84
CA SER A 550 11.04 2.61 -9.54
C SER A 550 11.66 1.22 -9.34
N PRO A 551 12.97 1.08 -9.03
CA PRO A 551 13.64 -0.23 -8.96
C PRO A 551 12.99 -1.22 -7.99
N GLY A 552 12.42 -0.71 -6.89
CA GLY A 552 11.71 -1.47 -5.86
C GLY A 552 10.23 -1.73 -6.15
N TRP A 553 9.72 -1.30 -7.32
CA TRP A 553 8.34 -1.50 -7.73
C TRP A 553 8.28 -2.57 -8.84
N ARG A 554 7.93 -3.80 -8.45
CA ARG A 554 7.79 -4.96 -9.35
C ARG A 554 6.57 -5.79 -8.93
N PRO A 555 5.34 -5.26 -9.08
CA PRO A 555 4.14 -5.98 -8.72
C PRO A 555 4.00 -7.25 -9.58
N SER A 556 3.77 -8.40 -8.96
CA SER A 556 3.54 -9.67 -9.68
C SER A 556 2.07 -9.94 -9.97
N PHE A 557 1.16 -9.08 -9.49
CA PHE A 557 -0.28 -9.22 -9.68
C PHE A 557 -0.71 -8.96 -11.14
N ARG A 558 -1.32 -9.97 -11.76
CA ARG A 558 -1.65 -10.00 -13.20
C ARG A 558 -2.67 -8.96 -13.65
N TYR A 559 -3.67 -8.64 -12.83
CA TYR A 559 -4.78 -7.74 -13.20
C TYR A 559 -4.49 -6.26 -12.90
N TYR A 560 -3.27 -5.93 -12.48
CA TYR A 560 -2.86 -4.56 -12.24
C TYR A 560 -2.57 -3.84 -13.56
N SER A 561 -3.09 -2.62 -13.70
CA SER A 561 -2.75 -1.70 -14.80
C SER A 561 -2.47 -0.31 -14.26
N LYS A 562 -1.38 0.32 -14.70
CA LYS A 562 -1.00 1.68 -14.31
C LYS A 562 -2.07 2.72 -14.71
N TRP A 563 -2.71 2.54 -15.85
CA TRP A 563 -3.73 3.46 -16.35
C TRP A 563 -5.05 3.33 -15.58
N ALA A 564 -5.40 2.11 -15.15
CA ALA A 564 -6.53 1.91 -14.25
C ALA A 564 -6.29 2.62 -12.91
N ALA A 565 -5.08 2.54 -12.36
CA ALA A 565 -4.72 3.28 -11.15
C ALA A 565 -4.80 4.81 -11.35
N LEU A 566 -4.34 5.35 -12.48
CA LEU A 566 -4.51 6.77 -12.77
C LEU A 566 -5.98 7.18 -12.85
N PHE A 567 -6.79 6.40 -13.56
CA PHE A 567 -8.24 6.62 -13.66
C PHE A 567 -8.90 6.61 -12.27
N GLY A 568 -8.55 5.63 -11.42
CA GLY A 568 -8.99 5.55 -10.03
C GLY A 568 -8.61 6.78 -9.21
N ALA A 569 -7.40 7.31 -9.38
CA ALA A 569 -6.99 8.52 -8.68
C ALA A 569 -7.79 9.75 -9.13
N VAL A 570 -7.96 9.93 -10.45
CA VAL A 570 -8.70 11.06 -11.02
C VAL A 570 -10.17 11.01 -10.63
N ILE A 571 -10.82 9.86 -10.77
CA ILE A 571 -12.25 9.74 -10.43
C ILE A 571 -12.49 9.95 -8.94
N SER A 572 -11.60 9.48 -8.05
CA SER A 572 -11.71 9.76 -6.62
C SER A 572 -11.60 11.25 -6.29
N VAL A 573 -10.69 11.99 -6.94
CA VAL A 573 -10.57 13.45 -6.75
C VAL A 573 -11.80 14.17 -7.30
N VAL A 574 -12.27 13.82 -8.50
CA VAL A 574 -13.48 14.42 -9.09
C VAL A 574 -14.69 14.21 -8.19
N ILE A 575 -14.91 12.98 -7.72
CA ILE A 575 -16.00 12.66 -6.79
C ILE A 575 -15.86 13.49 -5.50
N MET A 576 -14.66 13.59 -4.93
CA MET A 576 -14.44 14.38 -3.70
C MET A 576 -14.87 15.85 -3.84
N PHE A 577 -14.58 16.48 -5.00
CA PHE A 577 -15.05 17.84 -5.29
C PHE A 577 -16.56 17.93 -5.50
N LEU A 578 -17.17 16.91 -6.12
CA LEU A 578 -18.62 16.82 -6.34
C LEU A 578 -19.40 16.60 -5.04
N LEU A 579 -18.78 16.00 -4.01
CA LEU A 579 -19.41 15.85 -2.69
C LEU A 579 -19.40 17.16 -1.92
N THR A 580 -18.22 17.65 -1.53
CA THR A 580 -18.07 18.87 -0.74
C THR A 580 -16.75 19.56 -1.08
N TRP A 581 -16.81 20.51 -2.01
CA TRP A 581 -15.66 21.19 -2.58
C TRP A 581 -14.72 21.84 -1.54
N TRP A 582 -15.27 22.44 -0.48
CA TRP A 582 -14.47 23.12 0.55
C TRP A 582 -13.68 22.11 1.39
N ALA A 583 -14.30 20.99 1.76
CA ALA A 583 -13.65 19.92 2.50
C ALA A 583 -12.61 19.18 1.63
N ALA A 584 -12.87 19.05 0.32
CA ALA A 584 -11.92 18.54 -0.66
C ALA A 584 -10.64 19.41 -0.72
N LEU A 585 -10.80 20.74 -0.76
CA LEU A 585 -9.66 21.67 -0.75
C LEU A 585 -8.84 21.58 0.54
N ILE A 586 -9.51 21.47 1.70
CA ILE A 586 -8.82 21.29 2.98
C ILE A 586 -8.04 19.97 2.99
N ALA A 587 -8.66 18.87 2.56
CA ALA A 587 -8.00 17.56 2.52
C ALA A 587 -6.77 17.58 1.60
N ILE A 588 -6.88 18.13 0.38
CA ILE A 588 -5.75 18.28 -0.54
C ILE A 588 -4.68 19.20 0.04
N GLY A 589 -5.06 20.31 0.68
CA GLY A 589 -4.12 21.22 1.36
C GLY A 589 -3.31 20.51 2.45
N ILE A 590 -3.96 19.69 3.27
CA ILE A 590 -3.29 18.86 4.29
C ILE A 590 -2.31 17.89 3.63
N VAL A 591 -2.71 17.21 2.55
CA VAL A 591 -1.85 16.26 1.83
C VAL A 591 -0.60 16.96 1.28
N VAL A 592 -0.78 18.09 0.60
CA VAL A 592 0.32 18.86 0.01
C VAL A 592 1.26 19.36 1.10
N PHE A 593 0.72 19.83 2.23
CA PHE A 593 1.51 20.23 3.38
C PHE A 593 2.33 19.07 3.96
N LEU A 594 1.71 17.89 4.17
CA LEU A 594 2.37 16.70 4.68
C LEU A 594 3.49 16.21 3.75
N LEU A 595 3.21 16.11 2.45
CA LEU A 595 4.21 15.75 1.44
C LEU A 595 5.35 16.78 1.40
N GLY A 596 5.03 18.07 1.37
CA GLY A 596 6.00 19.16 1.38
C GLY A 596 6.90 19.14 2.63
N TYR A 597 6.33 18.85 3.80
CA TYR A 597 7.07 18.71 5.05
C TYR A 597 8.07 17.55 4.99
N VAL A 598 7.65 16.36 4.53
CA VAL A 598 8.55 15.19 4.44
C VAL A 598 9.67 15.43 3.40
N LEU A 599 9.34 16.04 2.26
CA LEU A 599 10.30 16.40 1.22
C LEU A 599 11.33 17.43 1.71
N TYR A 600 10.92 18.41 2.53
CA TYR A 600 11.80 19.42 3.10
C TYR A 600 12.76 18.84 4.15
N LYS A 601 12.24 18.03 5.08
CA LYS A 601 13.03 17.47 6.19
C LYS A 601 14.03 16.39 5.77
N LYS A 602 13.81 15.72 4.62
CA LYS A 602 14.61 14.59 4.12
C LYS A 602 15.00 13.60 5.23
N PRO A 603 14.04 12.82 5.75
CA PRO A 603 14.32 11.91 6.86
C PRO A 603 15.46 10.93 6.51
N VAL A 604 16.23 10.54 7.53
CA VAL A 604 17.40 9.64 7.41
C VAL A 604 17.01 8.25 6.89
N VAL A 605 15.72 7.96 6.93
CA VAL A 605 15.08 6.71 6.57
C VAL A 605 15.06 6.55 5.05
N ASN A 606 15.91 5.68 4.52
CA ASN A 606 15.99 5.40 3.09
C ASN A 606 15.48 3.98 2.78
N TRP A 607 14.20 3.86 2.44
CA TRP A 607 13.58 2.60 2.00
C TRP A 607 13.55 2.43 0.49
N GLY A 608 14.24 3.32 -0.24
CA GLY A 608 13.95 3.57 -1.65
C GLY A 608 12.66 4.38 -1.78
N SER A 609 12.73 5.52 -2.47
CA SER A 609 11.54 6.31 -2.81
C SER A 609 11.37 6.31 -4.33
N SER A 610 10.12 6.28 -4.77
CA SER A 610 9.80 6.53 -6.19
C SER A 610 10.30 7.90 -6.66
N VAL A 611 10.35 8.89 -5.78
CA VAL A 611 10.90 10.22 -6.07
C VAL A 611 12.43 10.17 -6.26
N GLN A 612 13.14 9.38 -5.47
CA GLN A 612 14.59 9.19 -5.64
C GLN A 612 14.91 8.41 -6.92
N ALA A 613 14.12 7.37 -7.23
CA ALA A 613 14.24 6.62 -8.47
C ALA A 613 13.96 7.49 -9.70
N GLY A 614 12.91 8.32 -9.66
CA GLY A 614 12.62 9.30 -10.69
C GLY A 614 13.77 10.30 -10.89
N SER A 615 14.35 10.79 -9.80
CA SER A 615 15.52 11.69 -9.84
C SER A 615 16.74 11.03 -10.50
N TYR A 616 16.99 9.75 -10.20
CA TYR A 616 18.07 8.98 -10.83
C TYR A 616 17.82 8.75 -12.32
N ASN A 617 16.61 8.29 -12.68
CA ASN A 617 16.24 8.08 -14.09
C ASN A 617 16.30 9.39 -14.89
N MET A 618 15.87 10.50 -14.29
CA MET A 618 16.00 11.82 -14.89
C MET A 618 17.47 12.22 -15.08
N ALA A 619 18.32 12.01 -14.07
CA ALA A 619 19.76 12.28 -14.18
C ALA A 619 20.45 11.41 -15.24
N LEU A 620 20.06 10.13 -15.34
CA LEU A 620 20.57 9.21 -16.35
C LEU A 620 20.14 9.62 -17.75
N ASN A 621 18.84 9.85 -17.97
CA ASN A 621 18.29 10.26 -19.26
C ASN A 621 18.90 11.58 -19.73
N TYR A 622 19.06 12.56 -18.85
CA TYR A 622 19.76 13.80 -19.19
C TYR A 622 21.25 13.56 -19.48
N SER A 623 21.93 12.69 -18.74
CA SER A 623 23.35 12.38 -18.99
C SER A 623 23.55 11.64 -20.32
N VAL A 624 22.63 10.76 -20.69
CA VAL A 624 22.64 10.04 -21.98
C VAL A 624 22.28 10.98 -23.12
N GLY A 625 21.27 11.83 -22.94
CA GLY A 625 20.88 12.84 -23.94
C GLY A 625 21.99 13.84 -24.28
N LEU A 626 22.91 14.10 -23.35
CA LEU A 626 24.10 14.91 -23.64
C LEU A 626 25.03 14.27 -24.70
N ASN A 627 24.96 12.96 -24.93
CA ASN A 627 25.78 12.29 -25.95
C ASN A 627 25.33 12.65 -27.37
N GLU A 628 24.08 13.07 -27.58
CA GLU A 628 23.53 13.45 -28.88
C GLU A 628 23.88 14.88 -29.30
N VAL A 629 24.43 15.69 -28.38
CA VAL A 629 24.77 17.10 -28.65
C VAL A 629 26.18 17.20 -29.23
N ASP A 630 26.30 17.89 -30.37
CA ASP A 630 27.59 18.17 -31.01
C ASP A 630 28.46 19.17 -30.23
N ASP A 631 29.78 19.01 -30.34
CA ASP A 631 30.74 19.88 -29.68
C ASP A 631 30.76 21.26 -30.37
N HIS A 632 30.45 22.32 -29.61
CA HIS A 632 30.49 23.70 -30.09
C HIS A 632 31.24 24.61 -29.10
N ILE A 633 32.07 25.53 -29.61
CA ILE A 633 32.92 26.42 -28.80
C ILE A 633 32.12 27.23 -27.76
N LYS A 634 30.90 27.65 -28.11
CA LYS A 634 29.98 28.41 -27.23
C LYS A 634 29.43 27.58 -26.06
N ASN A 635 29.47 26.25 -26.15
CA ASN A 635 28.98 25.34 -25.12
C ASN A 635 30.11 24.81 -24.23
N TYR A 636 31.35 25.29 -24.43
CA TYR A 636 32.48 24.90 -23.61
C TYR A 636 32.24 25.24 -22.13
N ARG A 637 32.46 24.26 -21.25
CA ARG A 637 32.42 24.41 -19.79
C ARG A 637 33.69 23.85 -19.17
N PRO A 638 34.30 24.53 -18.18
CA PRO A 638 35.47 24.03 -17.48
C PRO A 638 35.07 22.88 -16.54
N GLN A 639 35.37 21.64 -16.92
CA GLN A 639 35.12 20.43 -16.14
C GLN A 639 36.42 20.00 -15.45
N CYS A 640 36.54 20.24 -14.15
CA CYS A 640 37.81 20.12 -13.44
C CYS A 640 37.94 18.80 -12.68
N LEU A 641 39.05 18.10 -12.89
CA LEU A 641 39.57 17.06 -12.01
C LEU A 641 40.62 17.70 -11.09
N VAL A 642 40.32 17.77 -9.80
CA VAL A 642 41.17 18.41 -8.80
C VAL A 642 41.88 17.36 -7.97
N LEU A 643 43.21 17.32 -8.05
CA LEU A 643 44.04 16.41 -7.25
C LEU A 643 44.22 16.96 -5.83
N THR A 644 43.15 16.82 -5.03
CA THR A 644 43.09 17.36 -3.67
C THR A 644 43.77 16.44 -2.66
N GLY A 645 43.92 15.15 -2.98
CA GLY A 645 44.06 14.12 -1.96
C GLY A 645 42.78 14.08 -1.11
N PRO A 646 42.86 13.81 0.20
CA PRO A 646 41.75 14.04 1.11
C PRO A 646 41.33 15.54 1.05
N PRO A 647 40.07 15.88 0.73
CA PRO A 647 39.64 17.27 0.54
C PRO A 647 39.92 18.19 1.73
N ASN A 648 39.92 17.63 2.94
CA ASN A 648 40.17 18.36 4.18
C ASN A 648 41.61 18.85 4.32
N PHE A 649 42.57 18.22 3.63
CA PHE A 649 44.01 18.54 3.76
C PHE A 649 44.41 19.75 2.91
N ARG A 650 43.68 20.01 1.81
CA ARG A 650 43.97 21.11 0.87
C ARG A 650 42.69 21.93 0.57
N PRO A 651 42.05 22.53 1.58
CA PRO A 651 40.80 23.26 1.40
C PRO A 651 40.94 24.44 0.43
N ALA A 652 42.07 25.15 0.45
CA ALA A 652 42.31 26.29 -0.44
C ALA A 652 42.23 25.93 -1.94
N LEU A 653 42.69 24.72 -2.30
CA LEU A 653 42.62 24.25 -3.69
C LEU A 653 41.17 23.95 -4.09
N VAL A 654 40.39 23.36 -3.18
CA VAL A 654 38.96 23.07 -3.37
C VAL A 654 38.17 24.38 -3.50
N ASP A 655 38.43 25.34 -2.62
CA ASP A 655 37.75 26.64 -2.59
C ASP A 655 38.10 27.48 -3.85
N PHE A 656 39.36 27.45 -4.29
CA PHE A 656 39.81 28.09 -5.53
C PHE A 656 39.07 27.55 -6.76
N VAL A 657 39.02 26.23 -6.93
CA VAL A 657 38.29 25.61 -8.05
C VAL A 657 36.79 25.81 -7.93
N GLY A 658 36.25 25.77 -6.72
CA GLY A 658 34.84 26.10 -6.43
C GLY A 658 34.46 27.51 -6.88
N THR A 659 35.40 28.47 -6.80
CA THR A 659 35.14 29.88 -7.13
C THR A 659 34.85 30.11 -8.62
N PHE A 660 35.52 29.39 -9.53
CA PHE A 660 35.29 29.56 -10.97
C PHE A 660 34.33 28.52 -11.57
N THR A 661 34.22 27.33 -10.96
CA THR A 661 33.18 26.36 -11.36
C THR A 661 31.78 26.79 -10.94
N LYS A 662 31.66 27.62 -9.88
CA LYS A 662 30.42 28.27 -9.38
C LYS A 662 29.20 27.36 -9.30
N ASN A 663 29.37 26.07 -9.02
CA ASN A 663 28.30 25.06 -9.02
C ASN A 663 27.56 24.89 -10.36
N VAL A 664 28.12 25.39 -11.46
CA VAL A 664 27.57 25.32 -12.82
C VAL A 664 28.31 24.27 -13.66
N SER A 665 29.60 24.07 -13.39
CA SER A 665 30.44 23.12 -14.13
C SER A 665 30.85 21.93 -13.26
N LEU A 666 31.23 20.83 -13.91
CA LEU A 666 31.63 19.60 -13.23
C LEU A 666 32.93 19.80 -12.44
N MET A 667 32.93 19.40 -11.18
CA MET A 667 34.11 19.35 -10.32
C MET A 667 34.23 17.96 -9.69
N ILE A 668 35.38 17.32 -9.87
CA ILE A 668 35.69 16.00 -9.32
C ILE A 668 36.94 16.14 -8.45
N CYS A 669 36.85 15.84 -7.16
CA CYS A 669 37.98 15.76 -6.24
C CYS A 669 38.57 14.34 -6.31
N GLY A 670 39.75 14.22 -6.89
CA GLY A 670 40.50 12.96 -7.01
C GLY A 670 41.44 12.75 -5.83
N ASN A 671 41.42 11.54 -5.26
CA ASN A 671 42.37 11.10 -4.26
C ASN A 671 43.03 9.79 -4.69
N VAL A 672 44.35 9.76 -4.71
CA VAL A 672 45.12 8.54 -4.98
C VAL A 672 45.67 8.02 -3.66
N LEU A 673 45.26 6.81 -3.29
CA LEU A 673 45.72 6.14 -2.09
C LEU A 673 46.85 5.18 -2.46
N VAL A 674 48.01 5.36 -1.83
CA VAL A 674 49.13 4.42 -1.89
C VAL A 674 49.07 3.57 -0.62
N LEU A 675 48.67 2.29 -0.76
CA LEU A 675 48.69 1.25 0.29
C LEU A 675 47.85 1.51 1.58
N ARG A 676 46.93 2.49 1.61
CA ARG A 676 46.06 2.76 2.78
C ARG A 676 44.58 2.57 2.48
N LEU A 677 43.83 2.06 3.47
CA LEU A 677 42.39 1.86 3.39
C LEU A 677 41.63 3.20 3.43
N ALA A 678 40.56 3.29 2.65
CA ALA A 678 39.74 4.49 2.46
C ALA A 678 39.09 5.01 3.75
N SER A 679 39.10 6.33 3.93
CA SER A 679 38.39 7.02 5.02
C SER A 679 37.01 7.51 4.54
N LYS A 680 35.96 7.15 5.27
CA LYS A 680 34.58 7.56 4.96
C LYS A 680 34.31 8.95 5.55
N GLY A 681 33.82 9.88 4.73
CA GLY A 681 33.32 11.18 5.21
C GLY A 681 33.63 12.40 4.35
N HIS A 682 34.49 12.27 3.34
CA HIS A 682 34.91 13.39 2.50
C HIS A 682 33.77 14.08 1.74
N VAL A 683 32.80 13.31 1.24
CA VAL A 683 31.58 13.86 0.60
C VAL A 683 30.77 14.72 1.59
N LYS A 684 30.65 14.30 2.85
CA LYS A 684 29.92 15.08 3.87
C LYS A 684 30.61 16.41 4.16
N TRP A 685 31.95 16.43 4.14
CA TRP A 685 32.73 17.66 4.32
C TRP A 685 32.51 18.65 3.17
N LEU A 686 32.51 18.16 1.92
CA LEU A 686 32.21 18.98 0.72
C LEU A 686 30.80 19.57 0.79
N THR A 687 29.80 18.76 1.16
CA THR A 687 28.42 19.22 1.32
C THR A 687 28.29 20.27 2.43
N LYS A 688 28.98 20.11 3.57
CA LYS A 688 28.96 21.08 4.67
C LYS A 688 29.52 22.44 4.25
N ARG A 689 30.50 22.45 3.33
CA ARG A 689 31.07 23.67 2.74
C ARG A 689 30.30 24.21 1.53
N LYS A 690 29.16 23.60 1.15
CA LYS A 690 28.32 23.98 0.01
C LYS A 690 29.06 23.93 -1.35
N ILE A 691 30.04 23.04 -1.49
CA ILE A 691 30.78 22.84 -2.73
C ILE A 691 30.15 21.65 -3.47
N LYS A 692 29.60 21.88 -4.67
CA LYS A 692 29.05 20.80 -5.51
C LYS A 692 30.16 20.10 -6.28
N ALA A 693 30.82 19.13 -5.63
CA ALA A 693 31.85 18.30 -6.23
C ALA A 693 31.61 16.82 -5.99
N PHE A 694 31.94 15.99 -6.97
CA PHE A 694 32.06 14.54 -6.78
C PHE A 694 33.40 14.21 -6.14
N TYR A 695 33.48 13.09 -5.42
CA TYR A 695 34.73 12.61 -4.83
C TYR A 695 35.01 11.21 -5.36
N THR A 696 36.18 11.03 -5.97
CA THR A 696 36.62 9.76 -6.55
C THR A 696 37.94 9.38 -5.91
N GLU A 697 38.02 8.15 -5.39
CA GLU A 697 39.24 7.59 -4.83
C GLU A 697 39.72 6.42 -5.69
N VAL A 698 41.03 6.36 -5.92
CA VAL A 698 41.69 5.29 -6.67
C VAL A 698 42.85 4.75 -5.83
N LEU A 699 42.92 3.43 -5.72
CA LEU A 699 44.05 2.72 -5.13
C LEU A 699 45.05 2.41 -6.25
N ALA A 700 46.29 2.86 -6.09
CA ALA A 700 47.36 2.59 -7.04
C ALA A 700 48.70 2.44 -6.30
N GLU A 701 49.65 1.77 -6.95
CA GLU A 701 51.02 1.60 -6.42
C GLU A 701 51.76 2.94 -6.39
N ASP A 702 51.61 3.72 -7.46
CA ASP A 702 52.24 5.03 -7.62
C ASP A 702 51.22 6.15 -7.87
N LEU A 703 51.58 7.38 -7.49
CA LEU A 703 50.74 8.56 -7.73
C LEU A 703 50.45 8.76 -9.22
N ARG A 704 51.46 8.57 -10.08
CA ARG A 704 51.34 8.72 -11.53
C ARG A 704 50.32 7.74 -12.12
N ALA A 705 50.41 6.47 -11.76
CA ALA A 705 49.48 5.43 -12.22
C ALA A 705 48.04 5.71 -11.74
N GLY A 706 47.89 6.13 -10.48
CA GLY A 706 46.57 6.48 -9.93
C GLY A 706 45.94 7.70 -10.62
N VAL A 707 46.73 8.73 -10.92
CA VAL A 707 46.26 9.90 -11.68
C VAL A 707 45.89 9.52 -13.11
N GLN A 708 46.63 8.61 -13.76
CA GLN A 708 46.29 8.11 -15.08
C GLN A 708 44.91 7.44 -15.10
N ILE A 709 44.63 6.58 -14.12
CA ILE A 709 43.32 5.95 -13.98
C ILE A 709 42.23 7.01 -13.76
N LEU A 710 42.47 7.98 -12.87
CA LEU A 710 41.52 9.06 -12.64
C LEU A 710 41.23 9.88 -13.91
N MET A 711 42.24 10.19 -14.71
CA MET A 711 42.05 10.97 -15.93
C MET A 711 41.26 10.22 -17.00
N GLN A 712 41.49 8.92 -17.15
CA GLN A 712 40.86 8.11 -18.19
C GLN A 712 39.47 7.60 -17.80
N ALA A 713 39.23 7.34 -16.51
CA ALA A 713 38.02 6.68 -16.02
C ALA A 713 37.07 7.60 -15.21
N SER A 714 37.44 8.84 -14.92
CA SER A 714 36.54 9.76 -14.19
C SER A 714 35.49 10.37 -15.11
N GLY A 715 34.23 10.36 -14.68
CA GLY A 715 33.10 10.97 -15.39
C GLY A 715 32.11 9.95 -15.94
N LEU A 716 31.05 10.46 -16.60
CA LEU A 716 30.03 9.65 -17.25
C LEU A 716 29.65 10.28 -18.60
N GLY A 717 29.87 9.55 -19.70
CA GLY A 717 29.58 10.03 -21.06
C GLY A 717 30.32 11.34 -21.38
N ARG A 718 29.57 12.37 -21.78
CA ARG A 718 30.09 13.73 -22.04
C ARG A 718 30.43 14.53 -20.78
N MET A 719 30.00 14.09 -19.59
CA MET A 719 30.38 14.71 -18.31
C MET A 719 31.70 14.12 -17.80
N LYS A 720 32.82 14.48 -18.45
CA LYS A 720 34.18 14.02 -18.14
C LYS A 720 35.14 15.21 -17.98
N PRO A 721 36.12 15.13 -17.08
CA PRO A 721 37.02 16.24 -16.82
C PRO A 721 37.85 16.60 -18.08
N ASN A 722 37.97 17.90 -18.35
CA ASN A 722 38.78 18.46 -19.43
C ASN A 722 39.91 19.39 -18.92
N ILE A 723 39.94 19.67 -17.62
CA ILE A 723 40.99 20.43 -16.93
C ILE A 723 41.51 19.62 -15.74
N LEU A 724 42.82 19.43 -15.65
CA LEU A 724 43.51 18.86 -14.50
C LEU A 724 44.03 19.99 -13.62
N VAL A 725 43.62 20.01 -12.35
CA VAL A 725 44.08 21.00 -11.37
C VAL A 725 44.92 20.32 -10.31
N LEU A 726 46.17 20.75 -10.16
CA LEU A 726 47.13 20.20 -9.21
C LEU A 726 47.86 21.31 -8.44
N GLY A 727 48.05 21.12 -7.14
CA GLY A 727 48.80 22.08 -6.33
C GLY A 727 50.29 22.08 -6.65
N PHE A 728 50.94 23.24 -6.59
CA PHE A 728 52.39 23.34 -6.76
C PHE A 728 53.16 22.62 -5.64
N LYS A 729 54.13 21.78 -6.00
CA LYS A 729 54.98 21.06 -5.03
C LYS A 729 56.10 21.96 -4.51
N LYS A 730 55.88 22.60 -3.36
CA LYS A 730 56.84 23.55 -2.76
C LYS A 730 58.13 22.88 -2.25
N ASN A 731 58.05 21.65 -1.75
CA ASN A 731 59.18 20.92 -1.19
C ASN A 731 59.98 20.11 -2.22
N TRP A 732 60.01 20.53 -3.49
CA TRP A 732 60.66 19.77 -4.55
C TRP A 732 62.19 19.62 -4.35
N GLN A 733 62.84 20.57 -3.67
CA GLN A 733 64.28 20.54 -3.40
C GLN A 733 64.67 19.54 -2.30
N SER A 734 63.77 19.25 -1.37
CA SER A 734 64.02 18.35 -0.23
C SER A 734 63.31 17.00 -0.34
N ALA A 735 62.46 16.83 -1.36
CA ALA A 735 61.74 15.58 -1.62
C ALA A 735 62.62 14.56 -2.36
N HIS A 736 62.30 13.27 -2.20
CA HIS A 736 62.97 12.20 -2.94
C HIS A 736 62.80 12.42 -4.46
N PRO A 737 63.88 12.31 -5.27
CA PRO A 737 63.85 12.52 -6.73
C PRO A 737 62.70 11.83 -7.48
N GLN A 738 62.37 10.58 -7.13
CA GLN A 738 61.26 9.80 -7.72
C GLN A 738 59.93 10.56 -7.64
N THR A 739 59.64 11.21 -6.51
CA THR A 739 58.38 11.94 -6.34
C THR A 739 58.31 13.27 -7.10
N VAL A 740 59.45 13.77 -7.60
CA VAL A 740 59.51 14.93 -8.50
C VAL A 740 59.32 14.46 -9.94
N GLU A 741 59.94 13.33 -10.30
CA GLU A 741 59.74 12.67 -11.59
C GLU A 741 58.26 12.27 -11.80
N GLU A 742 57.60 11.73 -10.77
CA GLU A 742 56.16 11.45 -10.81
C GLU A 742 55.32 12.71 -11.05
N TYR A 743 55.65 13.83 -10.40
CA TYR A 743 54.92 15.10 -10.52
C TYR A 743 55.03 15.66 -11.94
N VAL A 744 56.24 15.64 -12.51
CA VAL A 744 56.48 16.07 -13.91
C VAL A 744 55.84 15.07 -14.89
N GLY A 745 55.90 13.77 -14.58
CA GLY A 745 55.25 12.72 -15.34
C GLY A 745 53.73 12.88 -15.43
N ILE A 746 53.08 13.40 -14.39
CA ILE A 746 51.65 13.73 -14.39
C ILE A 746 51.35 14.89 -15.36
N LEU A 747 52.21 15.91 -15.43
CA LEU A 747 52.04 17.04 -16.34
C LEU A 747 52.16 16.61 -17.81
N HIS A 748 53.11 15.73 -18.13
CA HIS A 748 53.21 15.19 -19.48
C HIS A 748 52.01 14.30 -19.84
N LEU A 749 51.51 13.53 -18.88
CA LEU A 749 50.35 12.66 -19.09
C LEU A 749 49.08 13.45 -19.43
N SER A 750 48.90 14.61 -18.80
CA SER A 750 47.72 15.44 -19.05
C SER A 750 47.76 16.14 -20.41
N GLU A 751 48.93 16.58 -20.86
CA GLU A 751 49.12 17.09 -22.21
C GLU A 751 48.81 16.04 -23.28
N LEU A 752 49.30 14.82 -23.09
CA LEU A 752 49.00 13.67 -23.97
C LEU A 752 47.51 13.36 -24.04
N SER A 753 46.78 13.58 -22.94
CA SER A 753 45.34 13.34 -22.84
C SER A 753 44.50 14.54 -23.33
N LYS A 754 45.13 15.59 -23.88
CA LYS A 754 44.49 16.86 -24.28
C LYS A 754 43.70 17.54 -23.15
N VAL A 755 44.20 17.42 -21.92
CA VAL A 755 43.60 18.02 -20.71
C VAL A 755 44.42 19.25 -20.32
N LEU A 756 43.76 20.37 -20.07
CA LEU A 756 44.44 21.62 -19.68
C LEU A 756 44.98 21.52 -18.25
N ASN A 757 46.22 21.93 -18.02
CA ASN A 757 46.83 21.97 -16.68
C ASN A 757 46.61 23.32 -16.00
N LEU A 758 46.14 23.31 -14.75
CA LEU A 758 46.04 24.49 -13.89
C LEU A 758 46.82 24.25 -12.59
N ILE A 759 47.87 25.04 -12.37
CA ILE A 759 48.79 24.88 -11.23
C ILE A 759 48.81 26.16 -10.37
N PRO A 760 47.93 26.29 -9.38
CA PRO A 760 48.01 27.38 -8.41
C PRO A 760 49.27 27.23 -7.53
N LYS A 761 50.00 28.34 -7.35
CA LYS A 761 51.29 28.41 -6.64
C LYS A 761 51.16 28.90 -5.21
#